data_AF-A0A8U1EUP0-F1
#
_entry.id   AF-A0A8U1EUP0-F1
#
_cell.length_a   1.000
_cell.length_b   1.000
_cell.length_c   1.000
_cell.angle_alpha   90.00
_cell.angle_beta   90.00
_cell.angle_gamma   90.00
#
_symmetry.space_group_name_H-M   'P 1'
#
loop_
_entity.id
_entity.type
_entity.pdbx_description
1 polymer ?
#
loop_
_entity_poly.entity_id
_entity_poly.type
_entity_poly.pdbx_seq_one_letter_code
_entity_poly.pdbx_strand_id
1 'polypeptide(L)'
;MESSEHSAQFVDKYRSDLIQRVTMVMPIAEDLLSQNMIHEEVYSNISAARTNQGKMRELFTALHSGGNKVKSAFLSMLREHEPNLVQDLEFHIKQGDQRENKSTISLNYKEFIRGEYATVQEYNSLPGEHVKLDDRYTEPLIIQKHRQQREREEEIRSRGQNFYQVMDQRDSETYKSTKVERLFDPDEHGDIQRTVILQGNTGTGKSFTTQKIMSDWAFGRLYEDRFDFVFHLRCRELNKATGNKSVIDLLNYNQSSSSMIKHVLCQSPERVLFLVDGFDELKFSLDVPKDSLPRDPWTQCSPEVTLSGLIRRQILPESFMLVTTRSTAMEKLKVVKHPVRYAEILGFSEEGVKVYFEKFFKQKQHSHQAYDSVRKNETLFTACFIPVICWIICTVYREQFDEGTEMIQSLETTTSIFVEFVDTLLKHHCQDLGQSALTILQGLGKLAEKGMEEQQVLFDHDSVSQTVSDPSKVPFLCKFLQKKRVSQTTMYSFMHLSFQEFFTALSYMLLGDEEAQGKVRELLSKVRRGPYPFHLLPFHLLPFHLLPFHLLPIVQFLFGILNKDVVKRLEEKHISCSQGIWTQLKHFILEVIEKGKVDQIVRRTMQLFTFHCLYELHADDFVKEAMDTYTDINMSGSPLKKTDCWVLMYCLQHCKSIECLELSGCNLTAENMKILLPALQKCKALVLSENNFSDEKVQDLLVALTKHKPRNVEIGVKSITSNTADKFMFLISKAHADLDLIKLHSCGNVFLSGQLQKDGVLSVQLQKDGVRAPQIVLWIKVPEMKMICDSIRTSGYRLTGVKLRVSRWADKYAFPYPTDNWRLTFHIDGPLRCGVGPEGLQPALISVELSLYGDVVFDWRRINQLRQTLQHKPEWDEHADELISLLHSQTILEGIYLLVSSLTERCAASVVSLSQACFNLKDIILQVNGFLLEEGIQCLRESKRRPDNQLLLLGRRCRKLADQCSEEKDKRLSCNDNVLLALHGESFIEIVLRHGNESGIDDTWNGNESDSDGTGNGNESDSDGTGNGNESDSDGTGNGNENDSDGTGNGKESNRPRDDIKCKGCCVVG
;
A
#
# COMPACT_ATOMS: atom_id res chain seq x y z
N MET A 1 72.89 16.75 -31.54
CA MET A 1 72.83 16.64 -33.01
C MET A 1 71.41 16.22 -33.35
N GLU A 2 70.63 17.07 -34.00
CA GLU A 2 69.41 16.63 -34.70
C GLU A 2 69.82 15.76 -35.90
N SER A 3 68.93 14.89 -36.39
CA SER A 3 69.18 14.22 -37.67
C SER A 3 68.98 15.20 -38.82
N SER A 4 69.81 15.10 -39.87
CA SER A 4 69.65 15.90 -41.11
C SER A 4 68.28 15.69 -41.77
N GLU A 5 67.58 14.61 -41.42
CA GLU A 5 66.23 14.28 -41.85
C GLU A 5 65.15 15.09 -41.11
N HIS A 6 65.25 15.25 -39.79
CA HIS A 6 64.34 16.09 -39.01
C HIS A 6 64.41 17.56 -39.45
N SER A 7 65.63 18.08 -39.64
CA SER A 7 65.86 19.43 -40.15
C SER A 7 65.32 19.62 -41.57
N ALA A 8 65.39 18.60 -42.42
CA ALA A 8 64.79 18.62 -43.76
C ALA A 8 63.26 18.63 -43.71
N GLN A 9 62.66 17.77 -42.88
CA GLN A 9 61.20 17.70 -42.71
C GLN A 9 60.62 19.02 -42.18
N PHE A 10 61.30 19.72 -41.28
CA PHE A 10 60.89 21.06 -40.82
C PHE A 10 60.85 22.07 -41.98
N VAL A 11 61.91 22.12 -42.80
CA VAL A 11 62.06 23.04 -43.93
C VAL A 11 61.02 22.78 -45.03
N ASP A 12 60.65 21.52 -45.27
CA ASP A 12 59.56 21.19 -46.20
C ASP A 12 58.18 21.49 -45.59
N LYS A 13 57.92 21.14 -44.32
CA LYS A 13 56.65 21.38 -43.61
C LYS A 13 56.28 22.86 -43.56
N TYR A 14 57.24 23.74 -43.32
CA TYR A 14 57.04 25.19 -43.23
C TYR A 14 57.38 25.96 -44.50
N ARG A 15 57.49 25.29 -45.66
CA ARG A 15 57.86 25.92 -46.94
C ARG A 15 57.01 27.16 -47.30
N SER A 16 55.71 27.16 -46.99
CA SER A 16 54.84 28.33 -47.26
C SER A 16 55.18 29.52 -46.36
N ASP A 17 55.20 29.31 -45.04
CA ASP A 17 55.55 30.32 -44.05
C ASP A 17 56.95 30.88 -44.27
N LEU A 18 57.93 30.02 -44.56
CA LEU A 18 59.30 30.43 -44.84
C LEU A 18 59.39 31.28 -46.11
N ILE A 19 58.68 30.92 -47.18
CA ILE A 19 58.60 31.76 -48.40
C ILE A 19 57.94 33.12 -48.14
N GLN A 20 57.00 33.22 -47.19
CA GLN A 20 56.29 34.46 -46.91
C GLN A 20 56.99 35.36 -45.87
N ARG A 21 57.60 34.76 -44.84
CA ARG A 21 58.08 35.43 -43.62
C ARG A 21 59.58 35.67 -43.57
N VAL A 22 60.41 34.92 -44.32
CA VAL A 22 61.87 35.12 -44.28
C VAL A 22 62.24 36.43 -44.98
N THR A 23 62.99 37.28 -44.27
CA THR A 23 63.46 38.58 -44.74
C THR A 23 64.95 38.59 -45.07
N MET A 24 65.77 37.87 -44.30
CA MET A 24 67.23 37.79 -44.43
C MET A 24 67.70 36.79 -45.50
N VAL A 25 67.00 36.75 -46.65
CA VAL A 25 67.23 35.73 -47.69
C VAL A 25 68.62 35.84 -48.34
N MET A 26 69.15 37.06 -48.53
CA MET A 26 70.47 37.24 -49.15
C MET A 26 71.63 36.77 -48.25
N PRO A 27 71.73 37.17 -46.96
CA PRO A 27 72.74 36.63 -46.05
C PRO A 27 72.73 35.09 -45.97
N ILE A 28 71.55 34.48 -45.85
CA ILE A 28 71.42 33.01 -45.83
C ILE A 28 71.90 32.37 -47.15
N ALA A 29 71.71 33.04 -48.29
CA ALA A 29 72.24 32.60 -49.58
C ALA A 29 73.76 32.81 -49.72
N GLU A 30 74.33 33.85 -49.11
CA GLU A 30 75.78 34.10 -49.06
C GLU A 30 76.50 33.04 -48.21
N ASP A 31 75.93 32.66 -47.06
CA ASP A 31 76.46 31.59 -46.22
C ASP A 31 76.40 30.22 -46.93
N LEU A 32 75.28 29.92 -47.60
CA LEU A 32 75.15 28.70 -48.40
C LEU A 32 76.10 28.68 -49.61
N LEU A 33 76.42 29.83 -50.21
CA LEU A 33 77.42 29.94 -51.28
C LEU A 33 78.84 29.72 -50.73
N SER A 34 79.20 30.37 -49.62
CA SER A 34 80.53 30.23 -49.00
C SER A 34 80.83 28.80 -48.54
N GLN A 35 79.81 28.04 -48.13
CA GLN A 35 79.89 26.63 -47.76
C GLN A 35 79.81 25.66 -48.96
N ASN A 36 79.79 26.17 -50.21
CA ASN A 36 79.62 25.40 -51.44
C ASN A 36 78.35 24.51 -51.44
N MET A 37 77.27 24.97 -50.80
CA MET A 37 75.95 24.30 -50.77
C MET A 37 75.04 24.75 -51.92
N ILE A 38 75.32 25.90 -52.53
CA ILE A 38 74.73 26.40 -53.80
C ILE A 38 75.84 26.90 -54.73
N HIS A 39 75.55 27.03 -56.02
CA HIS A 39 76.48 27.55 -57.04
C HIS A 39 76.23 29.03 -57.35
N GLU A 40 77.24 29.69 -57.93
CA GLU A 40 77.23 31.13 -58.26
C GLU A 40 76.11 31.52 -59.25
N GLU A 41 75.75 30.64 -60.18
CA GLU A 41 74.58 30.80 -61.08
C GLU A 41 73.26 30.85 -60.28
N VAL A 42 73.11 29.95 -59.30
CA VAL A 42 71.92 29.88 -58.43
C VAL A 42 71.85 31.10 -57.52
N TYR A 43 72.98 31.52 -56.95
CA TYR A 43 73.08 32.76 -56.18
C TYR A 43 72.73 34.00 -57.03
N SER A 44 73.18 34.04 -58.29
CA SER A 44 72.83 35.08 -59.25
C SER A 44 71.31 35.15 -59.49
N ASN A 45 70.67 34.00 -59.73
CA ASN A 45 69.21 33.91 -59.91
C ASN A 45 68.43 34.37 -58.66
N ILE A 46 68.88 33.98 -57.46
CA ILE A 46 68.32 34.45 -56.18
C ILE A 46 68.47 35.98 -56.05
N SER A 47 69.65 36.51 -56.37
CA SER A 47 69.92 37.95 -56.26
C SER A 47 69.05 38.81 -57.19
N ALA A 48 68.76 38.31 -58.40
CA ALA A 48 67.98 38.96 -59.45
C ALA A 48 66.47 39.03 -59.15
N ALA A 49 65.94 38.18 -58.27
CA ALA A 49 64.52 38.17 -57.94
C ALA A 49 64.11 39.41 -57.11
N ARG A 50 63.08 40.12 -57.57
CA ARG A 50 62.74 41.49 -57.09
C ARG A 50 62.19 41.61 -55.67
N THR A 51 61.76 40.52 -55.03
CA THR A 51 61.16 40.53 -53.68
C THR A 51 61.69 39.35 -52.88
N ASN A 52 61.79 39.49 -51.55
CA ASN A 52 62.29 38.42 -50.67
C ASN A 52 61.54 37.10 -50.86
N GLN A 53 60.23 37.14 -51.08
CA GLN A 53 59.44 35.94 -51.40
C GLN A 53 59.81 35.30 -52.76
N GLY A 54 60.23 36.10 -53.74
CA GLY A 54 60.82 35.60 -54.99
C GLY A 54 62.20 34.99 -54.74
N LYS A 55 63.08 35.70 -54.03
CA LYS A 55 64.41 35.21 -53.64
C LYS A 55 64.34 33.89 -52.89
N MET A 56 63.38 33.77 -51.98
CA MET A 56 63.18 32.57 -51.16
C MET A 56 62.59 31.41 -51.98
N ARG A 57 61.79 31.67 -53.04
CA ARG A 57 61.34 30.63 -53.99
C ARG A 57 62.51 30.07 -54.80
N GLU A 58 63.36 30.94 -55.36
CA GLU A 58 64.58 30.52 -56.07
C GLU A 58 65.50 29.71 -55.14
N LEU A 59 65.75 30.20 -53.92
CA LEU A 59 66.50 29.46 -52.91
C LEU A 59 65.86 28.10 -52.60
N PHE A 60 64.53 28.02 -52.47
CA PHE A 60 63.80 26.76 -52.27
C PHE A 60 63.83 25.78 -53.45
N THR A 61 64.27 26.18 -54.64
CA THR A 61 64.62 25.21 -55.71
C THR A 61 65.98 24.59 -55.44
N ALA A 62 66.97 25.39 -55.04
CA ALA A 62 68.30 24.93 -54.63
C ALA A 62 68.27 24.02 -53.40
N LEU A 63 67.45 24.35 -52.39
CA LEU A 63 67.22 23.50 -51.22
C LEU A 63 66.57 22.15 -51.58
N HIS A 64 65.84 22.09 -52.70
CA HIS A 64 65.22 20.86 -53.18
C HIS A 64 66.22 19.98 -53.93
N SER A 65 67.02 20.56 -54.85
CA SER A 65 68.09 19.84 -55.56
C SER A 65 69.25 19.41 -54.66
N GLY A 66 69.58 20.19 -53.63
CA GLY A 66 70.65 19.88 -52.66
C GLY A 66 70.28 18.86 -51.58
N GLY A 67 69.00 18.44 -51.51
CA GLY A 67 68.52 17.42 -50.58
C GLY A 67 68.70 17.75 -49.09
N ASN A 68 68.60 16.71 -48.24
CA ASN A 68 68.51 16.88 -46.78
C ASN A 68 69.72 17.58 -46.16
N LYS A 69 70.93 17.40 -46.74
CA LYS A 69 72.15 18.08 -46.28
C LYS A 69 72.03 19.60 -46.40
N VAL A 70 71.59 20.08 -47.57
CA VAL A 70 71.47 21.53 -47.84
C VAL A 70 70.27 22.13 -47.09
N LYS A 71 69.16 21.40 -46.94
CA LYS A 71 68.05 21.82 -46.05
C LYS A 71 68.48 21.93 -44.59
N SER A 72 69.30 21.01 -44.10
CA SER A 72 69.84 21.04 -42.73
C SER A 72 70.79 22.22 -42.52
N ALA A 73 71.63 22.54 -43.51
CA ALA A 73 72.48 23.74 -43.48
C ALA A 73 71.62 25.01 -43.47
N PHE A 74 70.63 25.11 -44.35
CA PHE A 74 69.69 26.23 -44.40
C PHE A 74 68.95 26.46 -43.07
N LEU A 75 68.46 25.39 -42.40
CA LEU A 75 67.82 25.55 -41.09
C LEU A 75 68.79 26.05 -40.02
N SER A 76 70.07 25.68 -40.09
CA SER A 76 71.11 26.21 -39.20
C SER A 76 71.32 27.71 -39.43
N MET A 77 71.50 28.13 -40.69
CA MET A 77 71.67 29.56 -41.02
C MET A 77 70.40 30.37 -40.68
N LEU A 78 69.21 29.81 -40.89
CA LEU A 78 67.95 30.46 -40.54
C LEU A 78 67.79 30.67 -39.02
N ARG A 79 68.26 29.71 -38.20
CA ARG A 79 68.31 29.86 -36.73
C ARG A 79 69.31 30.94 -36.28
N GLU A 80 70.32 31.26 -37.10
CA GLU A 80 71.32 32.30 -36.82
C GLU A 80 70.83 33.69 -37.25
N HIS A 81 70.29 33.83 -38.47
CA HIS A 81 69.82 35.11 -39.01
C HIS A 81 68.41 35.52 -38.55
N GLU A 82 67.49 34.57 -38.33
CA GLU A 82 66.10 34.85 -37.93
C GLU A 82 65.61 33.92 -36.77
N PRO A 83 66.31 33.89 -35.62
CA PRO A 83 65.99 32.97 -34.51
C PRO A 83 64.53 33.08 -34.03
N ASN A 84 63.96 34.29 -34.02
CA ASN A 84 62.57 34.52 -33.59
C ASN A 84 61.56 33.82 -34.51
N LEU A 85 61.80 33.82 -35.83
CA LEU A 85 60.91 33.15 -36.79
C LEU A 85 60.94 31.63 -36.60
N VAL A 86 62.11 31.06 -36.31
CA VAL A 86 62.22 29.62 -36.04
C VAL A 86 61.56 29.27 -34.71
N GLN A 87 61.72 30.09 -33.66
CA GLN A 87 61.07 29.88 -32.36
C GLN A 87 59.54 29.94 -32.46
N ASP A 88 58.97 30.89 -33.21
CA ASP A 88 57.53 30.96 -33.50
C ASP A 88 57.02 29.64 -34.13
N LEU A 89 57.68 29.19 -35.20
CA LEU A 89 57.26 28.01 -35.95
C LEU A 89 57.44 26.72 -35.13
N GLU A 90 58.52 26.59 -34.35
CA GLU A 90 58.72 25.50 -33.40
C GLU A 90 57.72 25.51 -32.22
N PHE A 91 57.21 26.68 -31.83
CA PHE A 91 56.17 26.81 -30.80
C PHE A 91 54.80 26.33 -31.30
N HIS A 92 54.47 26.60 -32.57
CA HIS A 92 53.23 26.11 -33.18
C HIS A 92 53.18 24.58 -33.33
N ILE A 93 54.30 23.91 -33.59
CA ILE A 93 54.39 22.42 -33.55
C ILE A 93 53.87 21.91 -32.20
N LYS A 94 54.41 22.46 -31.11
CA LYS A 94 54.14 22.00 -29.74
C LYS A 94 52.67 22.14 -29.36
N GLN A 95 51.96 23.15 -29.86
CA GLN A 95 50.50 23.28 -29.62
C GLN A 95 49.64 22.38 -30.52
N GLY A 96 50.06 22.13 -31.77
CA GLY A 96 49.35 21.23 -32.69
C GLY A 96 49.37 19.79 -32.18
N ASP A 97 50.58 19.23 -32.02
CA ASP A 97 50.78 17.85 -31.60
C ASP A 97 50.17 17.57 -30.22
N GLN A 98 50.14 18.56 -29.30
CA GLN A 98 49.49 18.42 -28.00
C GLN A 98 47.96 18.27 -28.07
N ARG A 99 47.29 18.90 -29.05
CA ARG A 99 45.82 18.80 -29.17
C ARG A 99 45.39 17.43 -29.69
N GLU A 100 46.05 16.91 -30.73
CA GLU A 100 45.74 15.58 -31.28
C GLU A 100 46.10 14.45 -30.30
N ASN A 101 47.21 14.58 -29.55
CA ASN A 101 47.53 13.65 -28.47
C ASN A 101 46.53 13.73 -27.31
N LYS A 102 46.05 14.94 -26.93
CA LYS A 102 45.04 15.10 -25.86
C LYS A 102 43.72 14.43 -26.21
N SER A 103 43.22 14.57 -27.44
CA SER A 103 42.00 13.85 -27.86
C SER A 103 42.21 12.34 -27.87
N THR A 104 43.33 11.86 -28.43
CA THR A 104 43.61 10.42 -28.57
C THR A 104 43.75 9.72 -27.21
N ILE A 105 44.47 10.32 -26.25
CA ILE A 105 44.67 9.71 -24.93
C ILE A 105 43.42 9.83 -24.05
N SER A 106 42.62 10.89 -24.19
CA SER A 106 41.30 10.97 -23.53
C SER A 106 40.34 9.90 -24.05
N LEU A 107 40.32 9.65 -25.37
CA LEU A 107 39.54 8.56 -25.97
C LEU A 107 39.99 7.19 -25.46
N ASN A 108 41.29 6.88 -25.49
CA ASN A 108 41.82 5.61 -24.97
C ASN A 108 41.49 5.40 -23.48
N TYR A 109 41.50 6.46 -22.67
CA TYR A 109 41.11 6.38 -21.27
C TYR A 109 39.59 6.18 -21.10
N LYS A 110 38.75 6.87 -21.88
CA LYS A 110 37.29 6.61 -21.91
C LYS A 110 37.00 5.17 -22.34
N GLU A 111 37.72 4.61 -23.31
CA GLU A 111 37.56 3.20 -23.71
C GLU A 111 37.93 2.22 -22.61
N PHE A 112 39.02 2.45 -21.87
CA PHE A 112 39.36 1.66 -20.68
C PHE A 112 38.25 1.72 -19.62
N ILE A 113 37.72 2.92 -19.32
CA ILE A 113 36.63 3.08 -18.35
C ILE A 113 35.32 2.45 -18.85
N ARG A 114 35.02 2.46 -20.17
CA ARG A 114 33.88 1.69 -20.73
C ARG A 114 34.06 0.19 -20.48
N GLY A 115 35.28 -0.35 -20.64
CA GLY A 115 35.57 -1.75 -20.34
C GLY A 115 35.30 -2.11 -18.88
N GLU A 116 35.85 -1.32 -17.95
CA GLU A 116 35.74 -1.55 -16.50
C GLU A 116 34.33 -1.28 -15.93
N TYR A 117 33.57 -0.32 -16.47
CA TYR A 117 32.31 0.18 -15.88
C TYR A 117 31.05 -0.03 -16.74
N ALA A 118 31.12 -0.74 -17.88
CA ALA A 118 29.91 -1.17 -18.60
C ALA A 118 29.16 -2.32 -17.91
N THR A 119 29.83 -3.09 -17.05
CA THR A 119 29.25 -4.25 -16.35
C THR A 119 29.57 -4.25 -14.86
N VAL A 120 28.79 -5.02 -14.10
CA VAL A 120 28.90 -5.17 -12.64
C VAL A 120 28.55 -6.60 -12.24
N GLN A 121 29.08 -7.05 -11.12
CA GLN A 121 28.77 -8.36 -10.51
C GLN A 121 27.61 -8.20 -9.52
N GLU A 122 26.64 -9.10 -9.54
CA GLU A 122 25.56 -9.17 -8.53
C GLU A 122 26.05 -9.91 -7.28
N TYR A 123 25.37 -9.80 -6.13
CA TYR A 123 25.86 -10.43 -4.88
C TYR A 123 25.91 -11.98 -4.95
N ASN A 124 25.12 -12.58 -5.83
CA ASN A 124 25.09 -14.03 -6.10
C ASN A 124 25.80 -14.44 -7.40
N SER A 125 26.49 -13.51 -8.11
CA SER A 125 27.19 -13.85 -9.36
C SER A 125 28.34 -14.83 -9.13
N LEU A 126 28.39 -15.88 -9.95
CA LEU A 126 29.50 -16.83 -9.99
C LEU A 126 30.74 -16.20 -10.64
N PRO A 127 31.96 -16.76 -10.42
CA PRO A 127 33.18 -16.23 -11.03
C PRO A 127 33.12 -16.18 -12.56
N GLY A 128 33.08 -14.97 -13.13
CA GLY A 128 32.95 -14.72 -14.57
C GLY A 128 31.54 -14.32 -15.02
N GLU A 129 30.54 -14.31 -14.13
CA GLU A 129 29.21 -13.76 -14.43
C GLU A 129 29.16 -12.26 -14.18
N HIS A 130 28.62 -11.52 -15.15
CA HIS A 130 28.52 -10.07 -15.14
C HIS A 130 27.20 -9.62 -15.80
N VAL A 131 26.54 -8.61 -15.23
CA VAL A 131 25.37 -7.95 -15.82
C VAL A 131 25.73 -6.53 -16.26
N LYS A 132 25.02 -5.95 -17.24
CA LYS A 132 25.29 -4.56 -17.63
C LYS A 132 24.87 -3.61 -16.52
N LEU A 133 25.63 -2.53 -16.33
CA LEU A 133 25.29 -1.50 -15.36
C LEU A 133 23.99 -0.76 -15.74
N ASP A 134 23.77 -0.52 -17.04
CA ASP A 134 22.52 0.09 -17.55
C ASP A 134 21.27 -0.81 -17.32
N ASP A 135 21.43 -2.14 -17.31
CA ASP A 135 20.35 -3.12 -17.05
C ASP A 135 20.03 -3.26 -15.53
N ARG A 136 20.65 -2.43 -14.68
CA ARG A 136 20.50 -2.43 -13.21
C ARG A 136 20.43 -1.04 -12.59
N TYR A 137 20.92 0.00 -13.24
CA TYR A 137 20.88 1.36 -12.69
C TYR A 137 19.54 2.04 -12.93
N THR A 138 18.87 2.41 -11.85
CA THR A 138 17.78 3.39 -11.84
C THR A 138 18.23 4.62 -11.06
N GLU A 139 17.84 5.81 -11.52
CA GLU A 139 18.16 7.05 -10.81
C GLU A 139 17.41 7.11 -9.47
N PRO A 140 18.10 7.30 -8.34
CA PRO A 140 17.50 7.43 -7.03
C PRO A 140 17.04 8.86 -6.75
N LEU A 141 16.10 9.02 -5.82
CA LEU A 141 15.71 10.33 -5.30
C LEU A 141 16.85 10.92 -4.45
N ILE A 142 17.31 12.11 -4.83
CA ILE A 142 18.38 12.85 -4.14
C ILE A 142 17.85 14.24 -3.77
N ILE A 143 18.03 14.66 -2.51
CA ILE A 143 17.61 15.99 -2.03
C ILE A 143 18.79 16.80 -1.51
N GLN A 144 18.76 18.13 -1.68
CA GLN A 144 19.76 19.06 -1.12
C GLN A 144 19.31 19.71 0.21
N LYS A 145 18.25 19.16 0.85
CA LYS A 145 17.66 19.62 2.12
C LYS A 145 17.95 18.63 3.26
N HIS A 146 18.27 19.14 4.46
CA HIS A 146 18.30 18.30 5.67
C HIS A 146 16.86 18.02 6.17
N ARG A 147 16.51 16.74 6.28
CA ARG A 147 15.22 16.28 6.84
C ARG A 147 15.12 16.49 8.35
N GLN A 148 14.00 17.06 8.80
CA GLN A 148 13.65 17.30 10.21
C GLN A 148 13.24 15.99 10.94
N GLN A 149 13.12 16.06 12.28
CA GLN A 149 12.70 14.91 13.10
C GLN A 149 11.33 14.37 12.67
N ARG A 150 10.30 15.22 12.56
CA ARG A 150 8.94 14.83 12.14
C ARG A 150 8.92 14.18 10.75
N GLU A 151 9.63 14.76 9.79
CA GLU A 151 9.73 14.23 8.42
C GLU A 151 10.35 12.82 8.39
N ARG A 152 11.30 12.51 9.29
CA ARG A 152 11.90 11.17 9.43
C ARG A 152 10.98 10.20 10.17
N GLU A 153 10.28 10.66 11.22
CA GLU A 153 9.32 9.84 11.97
C GLU A 153 8.10 9.42 11.14
N GLU A 154 7.61 10.31 10.28
CA GLU A 154 6.52 10.05 9.34
C GLU A 154 6.92 9.00 8.30
N GLU A 155 8.08 9.18 7.67
CA GLU A 155 8.71 8.22 6.74
C GLU A 155 8.82 6.81 7.35
N ILE A 156 9.42 6.69 8.54
CA ILE A 156 9.67 5.38 9.18
C ILE A 156 8.36 4.68 9.59
N ARG A 157 7.31 5.43 9.96
CA ARG A 157 5.99 4.85 10.36
C ARG A 157 5.06 4.57 9.18
N SER A 158 5.19 5.32 8.07
CA SER A 158 4.39 5.12 6.86
C SER A 158 4.68 3.79 6.14
N ARG A 159 3.71 3.26 5.38
CA ARG A 159 3.82 2.02 4.58
C ARG A 159 3.06 2.13 3.26
N GLY A 160 3.40 1.27 2.32
CA GLY A 160 2.68 1.07 1.06
C GLY A 160 2.53 2.35 0.26
N GLN A 161 1.34 2.57 -0.30
CA GLN A 161 1.06 3.77 -1.10
C GLN A 161 1.25 5.08 -0.31
N ASN A 162 0.98 5.07 1.01
CA ASN A 162 1.15 6.26 1.86
C ASN A 162 2.63 6.62 2.04
N PHE A 163 3.52 5.62 2.10
CA PHE A 163 4.97 5.85 2.13
C PHE A 163 5.43 6.54 0.84
N TYR A 164 5.01 6.03 -0.32
CA TYR A 164 5.40 6.62 -1.60
C TYR A 164 4.80 8.03 -1.81
N GLN A 165 3.57 8.28 -1.37
CA GLN A 165 3.02 9.66 -1.34
C GLN A 165 3.88 10.63 -0.51
N VAL A 166 4.48 10.17 0.59
CA VAL A 166 5.42 10.96 1.40
C VAL A 166 6.79 11.11 0.71
N MET A 167 7.18 10.18 -0.17
CA MET A 167 8.40 10.32 -1.00
C MET A 167 8.19 11.21 -2.23
N ASP A 168 7.06 11.13 -2.91
CA ASP A 168 6.76 11.94 -4.09
C ASP A 168 6.64 13.44 -3.73
N GLN A 169 6.12 13.75 -2.54
CA GLN A 169 6.18 15.12 -1.98
C GLN A 169 7.61 15.66 -1.84
N ARG A 170 8.61 14.77 -1.72
CA ARG A 170 10.04 15.11 -1.59
C ARG A 170 10.75 15.18 -2.93
N ASP A 171 10.18 14.62 -3.99
CA ASP A 171 10.61 14.88 -5.36
C ASP A 171 10.01 16.19 -5.89
N SER A 172 10.24 17.27 -5.14
CA SER A 172 9.70 18.60 -5.41
C SER A 172 10.74 19.69 -5.17
N GLU A 173 10.54 20.85 -5.79
CA GLU A 173 11.39 22.05 -5.63
C GLU A 173 11.45 22.48 -4.15
N THR A 174 10.34 22.35 -3.41
CA THR A 174 10.22 22.62 -1.96
C THR A 174 11.18 21.79 -1.11
N TYR A 175 11.54 20.58 -1.54
CA TYR A 175 12.53 19.72 -0.89
C TYR A 175 13.94 19.86 -1.48
N LYS A 176 14.12 20.73 -2.47
CA LYS A 176 15.33 20.85 -3.29
C LYS A 176 15.75 19.49 -3.86
N SER A 177 14.80 18.78 -4.47
CA SER A 177 15.08 17.57 -5.27
C SER A 177 16.09 17.89 -6.37
N THR A 178 16.98 16.95 -6.66
CA THR A 178 18.08 17.12 -7.60
C THR A 178 18.42 15.81 -8.30
N LYS A 179 19.05 15.93 -9.48
CA LYS A 179 19.49 14.80 -10.30
C LYS A 179 21.01 14.70 -10.28
N VAL A 180 21.54 13.53 -10.65
CA VAL A 180 23.00 13.32 -10.71
C VAL A 180 23.67 14.38 -11.59
N GLU A 181 23.06 14.70 -12.74
CA GLU A 181 23.47 15.74 -13.70
C GLU A 181 23.69 17.13 -13.10
N ARG A 182 22.95 17.48 -12.03
CA ARG A 182 22.90 18.84 -11.46
C ARG A 182 23.72 19.02 -10.19
N LEU A 183 24.41 17.96 -9.72
CA LEU A 183 25.17 17.99 -8.46
C LEU A 183 26.24 19.09 -8.43
N PHE A 184 26.81 19.46 -9.58
CA PHE A 184 27.83 20.51 -9.73
C PHE A 184 27.36 21.80 -10.42
N ASP A 185 26.04 22.01 -10.55
CA ASP A 185 25.52 23.30 -11.05
C ASP A 185 25.77 24.45 -10.05
N PRO A 186 25.73 25.73 -10.46
CA PRO A 186 25.71 26.85 -9.52
C PRO A 186 24.59 26.74 -8.48
N ASP A 187 24.79 27.27 -7.28
CA ASP A 187 23.69 27.42 -6.30
C ASP A 187 22.85 28.69 -6.53
N GLU A 188 21.91 28.97 -5.62
CA GLU A 188 21.03 30.15 -5.62
C GLU A 188 21.75 31.51 -5.59
N HIS A 189 23.06 31.53 -5.37
CA HIS A 189 23.90 32.73 -5.41
C HIS A 189 24.83 32.78 -6.64
N GLY A 190 24.82 31.72 -7.47
CA GLY A 190 25.70 31.56 -8.61
C GLY A 190 27.04 30.89 -8.28
N ASP A 191 27.26 30.46 -7.03
CA ASP A 191 28.53 29.87 -6.61
C ASP A 191 28.63 28.40 -7.04
N ILE A 192 29.78 28.03 -7.64
CA ILE A 192 30.06 26.66 -8.08
C ILE A 192 30.75 25.89 -6.96
N GLN A 193 29.97 25.06 -6.27
CA GLN A 193 30.45 24.22 -5.17
C GLN A 193 31.30 23.06 -5.70
N ARG A 194 32.62 23.29 -5.85
CA ARG A 194 33.58 22.31 -6.39
C ARG A 194 33.63 20.98 -5.60
N THR A 195 33.22 20.96 -4.34
CA THR A 195 33.10 19.76 -3.51
C THR A 195 31.63 19.45 -3.22
N VAL A 196 31.20 18.23 -3.51
CA VAL A 196 29.87 17.69 -3.17
C VAL A 196 30.04 16.48 -2.25
N ILE A 197 29.29 16.45 -1.14
CA ILE A 197 29.14 15.27 -0.28
C ILE A 197 27.79 14.62 -0.57
N LEU A 198 27.81 13.39 -1.07
CA LEU A 198 26.63 12.56 -1.31
C LEU A 198 26.50 11.53 -0.17
N GLN A 199 25.68 11.89 0.83
CA GLN A 199 25.45 11.06 2.00
C GLN A 199 24.17 10.22 1.88
N GLY A 200 24.09 9.08 2.56
CA GLY A 200 22.86 8.30 2.66
C GLY A 200 23.03 7.03 3.47
N ASN A 201 21.94 6.30 3.71
CA ASN A 201 21.93 5.06 4.51
C ASN A 201 22.63 3.90 3.78
N THR A 202 22.79 2.75 4.45
CA THR A 202 23.32 1.54 3.79
C THR A 202 22.34 1.08 2.69
N GLY A 203 22.85 0.49 1.60
CA GLY A 203 22.00 -0.04 0.53
C GLY A 203 21.37 1.00 -0.42
N THR A 204 21.45 2.31 -0.15
CA THR A 204 20.79 3.37 -0.95
C THR A 204 21.43 3.66 -2.33
N GLY A 205 22.35 2.82 -2.82
CA GLY A 205 22.90 2.96 -4.18
C GLY A 205 24.02 3.99 -4.37
N LYS A 206 24.66 4.49 -3.30
CA LYS A 206 25.80 5.44 -3.37
C LYS A 206 26.91 5.01 -4.36
N SER A 207 27.65 3.95 -4.05
CA SER A 207 28.72 3.42 -4.91
C SER A 207 28.27 3.01 -6.31
N PHE A 208 27.00 2.61 -6.43
CA PHE A 208 26.39 2.26 -7.71
C PHE A 208 26.17 3.51 -8.58
N THR A 209 25.80 4.63 -7.96
CA THR A 209 25.76 5.96 -8.60
C THR A 209 27.16 6.43 -8.97
N THR A 210 28.17 6.17 -8.15
CA THR A 210 29.58 6.48 -8.48
C THR A 210 30.07 5.71 -9.71
N GLN A 211 29.78 4.40 -9.78
CA GLN A 211 30.07 3.57 -10.95
C GLN A 211 29.31 4.05 -12.20
N LYS A 212 28.04 4.45 -12.04
CA LYS A 212 27.23 5.00 -13.12
C LYS A 212 27.79 6.32 -13.66
N ILE A 213 28.26 7.22 -12.79
CA ILE A 213 28.93 8.47 -13.19
C ILE A 213 30.17 8.18 -14.03
N MET A 214 31.03 7.23 -13.62
CA MET A 214 32.19 6.80 -14.41
C MET A 214 31.79 6.28 -15.79
N SER A 215 30.77 5.42 -15.84
CA SER A 215 30.28 4.78 -17.06
C SER A 215 29.69 5.81 -18.03
N ASP A 216 28.74 6.63 -17.58
CA ASP A 216 28.06 7.61 -18.44
C ASP A 216 28.98 8.74 -18.91
N TRP A 217 29.94 9.19 -18.09
CA TRP A 217 30.96 10.14 -18.54
C TRP A 217 31.88 9.54 -19.62
N ALA A 218 32.28 8.28 -19.47
CA ALA A 218 33.07 7.58 -20.48
C ALA A 218 32.28 7.33 -21.78
N PHE A 219 30.96 7.15 -21.70
CA PHE A 219 30.05 7.09 -22.85
C PHE A 219 29.62 8.47 -23.41
N GLY A 220 30.09 9.59 -22.86
CA GLY A 220 29.74 10.95 -23.33
C GLY A 220 28.33 11.41 -22.95
N ARG A 221 27.65 10.69 -22.05
CA ARG A 221 26.26 10.95 -21.63
C ARG A 221 26.17 11.91 -20.44
N LEU A 222 27.26 12.11 -19.69
CA LEU A 222 27.28 12.90 -18.44
C LEU A 222 28.59 13.70 -18.32
N TYR A 223 28.48 15.00 -18.01
CA TYR A 223 29.61 15.92 -17.75
C TYR A 223 30.72 16.00 -18.83
N GLU A 224 30.47 15.60 -20.08
CA GLU A 224 31.49 15.62 -21.14
C GLU A 224 31.96 17.05 -21.49
N ASP A 225 31.07 18.03 -21.34
CA ASP A 225 31.37 19.46 -21.42
C ASP A 225 32.29 19.93 -20.27
N ARG A 226 32.08 19.42 -19.05
CA ARG A 226 32.73 19.91 -17.83
C ARG A 226 34.08 19.26 -17.53
N PHE A 227 34.22 17.95 -17.73
CA PHE A 227 35.38 17.19 -17.26
C PHE A 227 36.10 16.42 -18.37
N ASP A 228 37.40 16.72 -18.54
CA ASP A 228 38.31 16.01 -19.45
C ASP A 228 38.71 14.64 -18.90
N PHE A 229 38.71 14.49 -17.57
CA PHE A 229 39.02 13.25 -16.84
C PHE A 229 38.16 13.14 -15.57
N VAL A 230 37.57 11.97 -15.35
CA VAL A 230 36.94 11.58 -14.07
C VAL A 230 37.71 10.40 -13.50
N PHE A 231 38.01 10.43 -12.20
CA PHE A 231 38.86 9.45 -11.51
C PHE A 231 38.14 8.82 -10.32
N HIS A 232 38.16 7.48 -10.22
CA HIS A 232 37.49 6.75 -9.14
C HIS A 232 38.47 6.28 -8.05
N LEU A 233 38.29 6.77 -6.84
CA LEU A 233 39.08 6.46 -5.64
C LEU A 233 38.23 5.65 -4.65
N ARG A 234 38.27 4.32 -4.77
CA ARG A 234 37.51 3.40 -3.90
C ARG A 234 38.21 3.25 -2.55
N CYS A 235 37.65 3.84 -1.49
CA CYS A 235 38.27 3.86 -0.15
C CYS A 235 38.59 2.47 0.41
N ARG A 236 37.74 1.46 0.12
CA ARG A 236 37.97 0.06 0.49
C ARG A 236 39.24 -0.54 -0.10
N GLU A 237 39.71 -0.03 -1.24
CA GLU A 237 40.95 -0.44 -1.90
C GLU A 237 42.15 0.39 -1.43
N LEU A 238 41.95 1.69 -1.18
CA LEU A 238 42.98 2.55 -0.58
C LEU A 238 43.41 2.07 0.80
N ASN A 239 42.51 1.43 1.57
CA ASN A 239 42.84 0.70 2.81
C ASN A 239 43.87 -0.43 2.64
N LYS A 240 44.13 -0.90 1.41
CA LYS A 240 45.13 -1.94 1.09
C LYS A 240 46.43 -1.36 0.52
N ALA A 241 46.50 -0.05 0.30
CA ALA A 241 47.68 0.60 -0.27
C ALA A 241 48.82 0.62 0.77
N THR A 242 50.02 0.21 0.36
CA THR A 242 51.21 0.15 1.20
C THR A 242 52.41 0.84 0.54
N GLY A 243 53.40 1.21 1.35
CA GLY A 243 54.53 2.03 0.93
C GLY A 243 54.13 3.49 0.67
N ASN A 244 55.08 4.28 0.18
CA ASN A 244 54.79 5.66 -0.21
C ASN A 244 54.14 5.69 -1.61
N LYS A 245 53.12 6.53 -1.77
CA LYS A 245 52.24 6.64 -2.93
C LYS A 245 51.89 8.11 -3.17
N SER A 246 52.16 8.61 -4.37
CA SER A 246 51.64 9.89 -4.85
C SER A 246 50.17 9.77 -5.30
N VAL A 247 49.50 10.86 -5.66
CA VAL A 247 48.09 10.79 -6.09
C VAL A 247 47.93 9.91 -7.32
N ILE A 248 48.87 9.98 -8.27
CA ILE A 248 48.83 9.12 -9.47
C ILE A 248 49.10 7.65 -9.14
N ASP A 249 49.88 7.35 -8.09
CA ASP A 249 50.12 5.97 -7.64
C ASP A 249 48.93 5.37 -6.86
N LEU A 250 48.07 6.19 -6.27
CA LEU A 250 46.81 5.77 -5.62
C LEU A 250 45.68 5.55 -6.63
N LEU A 251 45.71 6.21 -7.78
CA LEU A 251 44.74 6.04 -8.86
C LEU A 251 44.90 4.70 -9.62
N ASN A 252 46.07 4.07 -9.53
CA ASN A 252 46.34 2.69 -9.97
C ASN A 252 46.01 2.34 -11.45
N TYR A 253 45.84 3.35 -12.33
CA TYR A 253 45.68 3.15 -13.78
C TYR A 253 47.01 2.81 -14.48
N ASN A 254 46.90 2.17 -15.65
CA ASN A 254 48.04 1.66 -16.41
C ASN A 254 49.11 2.74 -16.70
N GLN A 255 50.38 2.42 -16.40
CA GLN A 255 51.53 3.33 -16.49
C GLN A 255 51.71 3.96 -17.88
N SER A 256 51.24 3.27 -18.93
CA SER A 256 51.26 3.72 -20.33
C SER A 256 50.70 5.14 -20.54
N SER A 257 49.71 5.54 -19.74
CA SER A 257 49.01 6.84 -19.87
C SER A 257 49.57 7.95 -18.95
N SER A 258 50.60 7.64 -18.14
CA SER A 258 51.04 8.50 -17.03
C SER A 258 51.48 9.90 -17.48
N SER A 259 52.24 10.01 -18.58
CA SER A 259 52.83 11.29 -19.04
C SER A 259 51.79 12.37 -19.36
N MET A 260 50.66 12.01 -19.98
CA MET A 260 49.61 12.97 -20.31
C MET A 260 48.59 13.18 -19.19
N ILE A 261 48.33 12.17 -18.34
CA ILE A 261 47.55 12.39 -17.12
C ILE A 261 48.26 13.43 -16.23
N LYS A 262 49.59 13.35 -16.10
CA LYS A 262 50.41 14.41 -15.46
C LYS A 262 50.17 15.77 -16.12
N HIS A 263 50.28 15.86 -17.44
CA HIS A 263 50.10 17.11 -18.20
C HIS A 263 48.74 17.79 -17.96
N VAL A 264 47.63 17.03 -17.93
CA VAL A 264 46.30 17.60 -17.69
C VAL A 264 46.09 17.98 -16.22
N LEU A 265 46.63 17.20 -15.27
CA LEU A 265 46.66 17.57 -13.85
C LEU A 265 47.51 18.84 -13.60
N CYS A 266 48.52 19.13 -14.44
CA CYS A 266 49.26 20.39 -14.41
C CYS A 266 48.47 21.58 -15.01
N GLN A 267 47.83 21.39 -16.17
CA GLN A 267 47.36 22.50 -17.02
C GLN A 267 45.87 22.82 -16.92
N SER A 268 45.02 21.86 -16.55
CA SER A 268 43.57 22.06 -16.46
C SER A 268 42.95 21.29 -15.28
N PRO A 269 43.48 21.45 -14.04
CA PRO A 269 42.97 20.74 -12.87
C PRO A 269 41.48 21.02 -12.60
N GLU A 270 40.96 22.17 -13.00
CA GLU A 270 39.54 22.55 -12.93
C GLU A 270 38.62 21.73 -13.84
N ARG A 271 39.17 21.01 -14.83
CA ARG A 271 38.44 20.06 -15.70
C ARG A 271 38.61 18.60 -15.26
N VAL A 272 38.95 18.36 -13.99
CA VAL A 272 39.13 17.03 -13.40
C VAL A 272 38.17 16.84 -12.22
N LEU A 273 37.51 15.67 -12.17
CA LEU A 273 36.62 15.26 -11.08
C LEU A 273 37.15 14.01 -10.38
N PHE A 274 37.32 14.08 -9.06
CA PHE A 274 37.63 12.93 -8.21
C PHE A 274 36.36 12.38 -7.55
N LEU A 275 36.07 11.11 -7.77
CA LEU A 275 35.00 10.37 -7.09
C LEU A 275 35.61 9.58 -5.93
N VAL A 276 35.47 10.07 -4.70
CA VAL A 276 35.95 9.42 -3.48
C VAL A 276 34.83 8.56 -2.92
N ASP A 277 34.91 7.25 -3.12
CA ASP A 277 33.79 6.34 -2.87
C ASP A 277 33.95 5.53 -1.58
N GLY A 278 32.93 5.58 -0.72
CA GLY A 278 32.92 4.87 0.57
C GLY A 278 33.82 5.51 1.63
N PHE A 279 33.80 6.84 1.76
CA PHE A 279 34.67 7.58 2.69
C PHE A 279 34.53 7.14 4.16
N ASP A 280 33.35 6.66 4.56
CA ASP A 280 33.13 6.07 5.88
C ASP A 280 33.96 4.79 6.13
N GLU A 281 34.32 4.05 5.07
CA GLU A 281 35.07 2.79 5.13
C GLU A 281 36.59 2.98 5.31
N LEU A 282 37.11 4.21 5.26
CA LEU A 282 38.53 4.49 5.53
C LEU A 282 38.92 4.07 6.95
N LYS A 283 39.95 3.22 7.07
CA LYS A 283 40.44 2.64 8.33
C LYS A 283 41.52 3.47 9.02
N PHE A 284 42.21 4.34 8.28
CA PHE A 284 43.17 5.32 8.80
C PHE A 284 42.52 6.69 9.08
N SER A 285 43.18 7.50 9.91
CA SER A 285 42.79 8.91 10.11
C SER A 285 43.12 9.73 8.86
N LEU A 286 42.60 10.96 8.79
CA LEU A 286 43.06 11.96 7.82
C LEU A 286 43.49 13.26 8.51
N ASP A 287 43.63 13.26 9.84
CA ASP A 287 43.99 14.47 10.61
C ASP A 287 45.50 14.73 10.67
N VAL A 288 46.12 14.73 9.48
CA VAL A 288 47.53 15.05 9.28
C VAL A 288 47.73 16.56 9.44
N PRO A 289 48.73 17.02 10.22
CA PRO A 289 49.03 18.44 10.39
C PRO A 289 49.18 19.17 9.05
N LYS A 290 48.60 20.37 8.95
CA LYS A 290 48.46 21.08 7.67
C LYS A 290 49.79 21.34 6.97
N ASP A 291 50.85 21.58 7.72
CA ASP A 291 52.18 21.88 7.19
C ASP A 291 52.95 20.63 6.75
N SER A 292 52.48 19.44 7.14
CA SER A 292 53.01 18.13 6.72
C SER A 292 52.35 17.58 5.45
N LEU A 293 51.38 18.29 4.87
CA LEU A 293 50.64 17.85 3.69
C LEU A 293 51.34 18.28 2.39
N PRO A 294 51.55 17.38 1.42
CA PRO A 294 52.06 17.75 0.11
C PRO A 294 51.06 18.65 -0.63
N ARG A 295 51.60 19.58 -1.43
CA ARG A 295 50.84 20.39 -2.40
C ARG A 295 50.97 19.84 -3.82
N ASP A 296 52.05 19.11 -4.07
CA ASP A 296 52.41 18.56 -5.36
C ASP A 296 51.87 17.11 -5.49
N PRO A 297 51.09 16.80 -6.55
CA PRO A 297 50.42 15.50 -6.70
C PRO A 297 51.36 14.32 -7.02
N TRP A 298 52.65 14.55 -7.26
CA TRP A 298 53.67 13.52 -7.53
C TRP A 298 54.57 13.24 -6.32
N THR A 299 54.43 13.99 -5.23
CA THR A 299 55.12 13.72 -3.98
C THR A 299 54.63 12.39 -3.39
N GLN A 300 55.54 11.45 -3.17
CA GLN A 300 55.22 10.14 -2.60
C GLN A 300 55.26 10.19 -1.06
N CYS A 301 54.09 10.36 -0.45
CA CYS A 301 53.87 10.25 1.00
C CYS A 301 53.13 8.94 1.35
N SER A 302 52.81 8.68 2.62
CA SER A 302 51.91 7.57 2.96
C SER A 302 50.51 7.79 2.35
N PRO A 303 49.71 6.74 2.07
CA PRO A 303 48.37 6.89 1.49
C PRO A 303 47.45 7.81 2.30
N GLU A 304 47.57 7.80 3.62
CA GLU A 304 46.92 8.73 4.55
C GLU A 304 47.26 10.20 4.27
N VAL A 305 48.55 10.53 4.18
CA VAL A 305 49.03 11.90 3.96
C VAL A 305 48.65 12.39 2.56
N THR A 306 48.79 11.53 1.55
CA THR A 306 48.42 11.85 0.15
C THR A 306 46.91 12.05 0.00
N LEU A 307 46.08 11.17 0.57
CA LEU A 307 44.62 11.29 0.51
C LEU A 307 44.11 12.48 1.34
N SER A 308 44.71 12.73 2.52
CA SER A 308 44.40 13.91 3.33
C SER A 308 44.73 15.21 2.59
N GLY A 309 45.87 15.26 1.88
CA GLY A 309 46.27 16.40 1.05
C GLY A 309 45.29 16.70 -0.08
N LEU A 310 44.73 15.65 -0.71
CA LEU A 310 43.71 15.78 -1.76
C LEU A 310 42.36 16.23 -1.18
N ILE A 311 41.87 15.62 -0.10
CA ILE A 311 40.55 15.90 0.50
C ILE A 311 40.53 17.25 1.26
N ARG A 312 41.65 17.66 1.85
CA ARG A 312 41.86 19.03 2.38
C ARG A 312 42.13 20.07 1.27
N ARG A 313 42.16 19.64 -0.01
CA ARG A 313 42.38 20.46 -1.22
C ARG A 313 43.64 21.34 -1.07
N GLN A 314 44.73 20.73 -0.62
CA GLN A 314 46.10 21.24 -0.75
C GLN A 314 46.75 20.74 -2.04
N ILE A 315 46.49 19.49 -2.40
CA ILE A 315 46.77 18.94 -3.72
C ILE A 315 45.59 19.31 -4.64
N LEU A 316 45.89 19.76 -5.86
CA LEU A 316 44.91 20.04 -6.93
C LEU A 316 43.69 20.89 -6.49
N PRO A 317 43.90 22.09 -5.92
CA PRO A 317 42.85 22.88 -5.26
C PRO A 317 41.69 23.35 -6.17
N GLU A 318 41.88 23.34 -7.50
CA GLU A 318 40.82 23.69 -8.46
C GLU A 318 40.01 22.48 -8.95
N SER A 319 40.43 21.25 -8.68
CA SER A 319 39.71 20.05 -9.10
C SER A 319 38.39 19.86 -8.34
N PHE A 320 37.42 19.25 -9.02
CA PHE A 320 36.13 18.91 -8.45
C PHE A 320 36.19 17.59 -7.68
N MET A 321 35.30 17.42 -6.70
CA MET A 321 35.24 16.20 -5.90
C MET A 321 33.80 15.83 -5.54
N LEU A 322 33.43 14.57 -5.78
CA LEU A 322 32.25 13.93 -5.21
C LEU A 322 32.71 12.95 -4.13
N VAL A 323 32.32 13.17 -2.88
CA VAL A 323 32.62 12.26 -1.77
C VAL A 323 31.34 11.50 -1.41
N THR A 324 31.32 10.18 -1.59
CA THR A 324 30.22 9.34 -1.12
C THR A 324 30.51 8.81 0.27
N THR A 325 29.48 8.77 1.13
CA THR A 325 29.65 8.46 2.55
C THR A 325 28.35 7.99 3.19
N ARG A 326 28.41 7.14 4.22
CA ARG A 326 27.28 6.91 5.11
C ARG A 326 26.97 8.19 5.90
N SER A 327 25.69 8.45 6.12
CA SER A 327 25.21 9.51 7.05
C SER A 327 25.77 9.34 8.49
N THR A 328 26.30 8.15 8.82
CA THR A 328 26.98 7.83 10.08
C THR A 328 28.30 8.57 10.29
N ALA A 329 28.99 8.99 9.22
CA ALA A 329 30.40 9.39 9.24
C ALA A 329 30.65 10.91 9.17
N MET A 330 29.64 11.74 9.46
CA MET A 330 29.77 13.22 9.44
C MET A 330 30.97 13.75 10.26
N GLU A 331 31.33 13.09 11.36
CA GLU A 331 32.50 13.44 12.17
C GLU A 331 33.83 13.28 11.41
N LYS A 332 34.00 12.23 10.60
CA LYS A 332 35.18 12.05 9.74
C LYS A 332 35.29 13.15 8.67
N LEU A 333 34.15 13.70 8.24
CA LEU A 333 34.09 14.72 7.17
C LEU A 333 34.52 16.12 7.62
N LYS A 334 34.83 16.34 8.92
CA LYS A 334 35.44 17.59 9.41
C LYS A 334 36.78 17.92 8.75
N VAL A 335 37.42 16.96 8.08
CA VAL A 335 38.65 17.17 7.30
C VAL A 335 38.39 17.73 5.89
N VAL A 336 37.14 17.78 5.41
CA VAL A 336 36.80 18.29 4.08
C VAL A 336 36.79 19.81 4.09
N LYS A 337 37.49 20.44 3.14
CA LYS A 337 37.61 21.90 3.07
C LYS A 337 36.33 22.56 2.51
N HIS A 338 35.75 23.47 3.29
CA HIS A 338 34.62 24.32 2.88
C HIS A 338 35.00 25.41 1.85
N PRO A 339 34.05 25.89 1.02
CA PRO A 339 32.63 25.52 1.00
C PRO A 339 32.36 24.14 0.34
N VAL A 340 31.21 23.54 0.67
CA VAL A 340 30.80 22.19 0.25
C VAL A 340 29.29 22.16 0.07
N ARG A 341 28.80 21.53 -1.02
CA ARG A 341 27.38 21.18 -1.19
C ARG A 341 27.09 19.82 -0.55
N TYR A 342 25.97 19.70 0.16
CA TYR A 342 25.49 18.43 0.70
C TYR A 342 24.26 17.94 -0.08
N ALA A 343 24.24 16.65 -0.38
CA ALA A 343 23.10 15.96 -0.98
C ALA A 343 22.82 14.66 -0.20
N GLU A 344 21.55 14.35 0.07
CA GLU A 344 21.11 13.11 0.72
C GLU A 344 20.42 12.21 -0.32
N ILE A 345 21.03 11.06 -0.64
CA ILE A 345 20.47 10.02 -1.51
C ILE A 345 19.56 9.11 -0.68
N LEU A 346 18.27 9.12 -1.02
CA LEU A 346 17.20 8.54 -0.20
C LEU A 346 16.93 7.07 -0.56
N GLY A 347 16.54 6.82 -1.80
CA GLY A 347 16.02 5.54 -2.29
C GLY A 347 15.39 5.69 -3.67
N PHE A 348 14.53 4.76 -4.09
CA PHE A 348 13.72 4.89 -5.31
C PHE A 348 12.35 5.53 -5.02
N SER A 349 11.84 6.35 -5.94
CA SER A 349 10.41 6.71 -5.99
C SER A 349 9.56 5.53 -6.48
N GLU A 350 8.23 5.63 -6.46
CA GLU A 350 7.35 4.54 -6.93
C GLU A 350 7.62 4.16 -8.40
N GLU A 351 7.76 5.16 -9.27
CA GLU A 351 8.12 4.95 -10.68
C GLU A 351 9.59 4.48 -10.80
N GLY A 352 10.48 4.88 -9.88
CA GLY A 352 11.83 4.33 -9.78
C GLY A 352 11.83 2.82 -9.52
N VAL A 353 11.02 2.33 -8.59
CA VAL A 353 10.85 0.88 -8.34
C VAL A 353 10.32 0.20 -9.60
N LYS A 354 9.31 0.78 -10.27
CA LYS A 354 8.77 0.22 -11.52
C LYS A 354 9.84 0.11 -12.63
N VAL A 355 10.57 1.20 -12.90
CA VAL A 355 11.67 1.23 -13.88
C VAL A 355 12.81 0.27 -13.50
N TYR A 356 13.05 0.03 -12.20
CA TYR A 356 14.02 -0.97 -11.77
C TYR A 356 13.59 -2.39 -12.16
N PHE A 357 12.34 -2.77 -11.92
CA PHE A 357 11.79 -4.07 -12.35
C PHE A 357 11.81 -4.19 -13.90
N GLU A 358 11.48 -3.12 -14.63
CA GLU A 358 11.50 -3.10 -16.11
C GLU A 358 12.90 -3.29 -16.71
N LYS A 359 13.95 -2.87 -16.00
CA LYS A 359 15.36 -3.11 -16.38
C LYS A 359 15.88 -4.47 -15.92
N PHE A 360 15.51 -4.88 -14.71
CA PHE A 360 16.01 -6.13 -14.12
C PHE A 360 15.53 -7.35 -14.91
N PHE A 361 14.22 -7.39 -15.20
CA PHE A 361 13.57 -8.47 -15.92
C PHE A 361 13.55 -8.19 -17.44
N LYS A 362 14.44 -8.86 -18.19
CA LYS A 362 14.52 -8.79 -19.66
C LYS A 362 13.20 -9.10 -20.38
N GLN A 363 12.27 -9.79 -19.71
CA GLN A 363 10.93 -10.09 -20.21
C GLN A 363 9.89 -9.18 -19.56
N LYS A 364 9.17 -8.38 -20.36
CA LYS A 364 8.13 -7.45 -19.86
C LYS A 364 7.02 -8.13 -19.06
N GLN A 365 6.68 -9.37 -19.38
CA GLN A 365 5.67 -10.13 -18.65
C GLN A 365 6.13 -10.44 -17.22
N HIS A 366 7.34 -10.99 -17.05
CA HIS A 366 7.93 -11.28 -15.73
C HIS A 366 8.09 -9.99 -14.90
N SER A 367 8.55 -8.91 -15.55
CA SER A 367 8.64 -7.58 -14.93
C SER A 367 7.31 -7.11 -14.34
N HIS A 368 6.25 -7.12 -15.15
CA HIS A 368 4.92 -6.69 -14.73
C HIS A 368 4.36 -7.61 -13.63
N GLN A 369 4.45 -8.93 -13.79
CA GLN A 369 3.98 -9.91 -12.81
C GLN A 369 4.66 -9.75 -11.44
N ALA A 370 5.99 -9.60 -11.41
CA ALA A 370 6.74 -9.42 -10.17
C ALA A 370 6.44 -8.05 -9.53
N TYR A 371 6.49 -6.95 -10.31
CA TYR A 371 6.21 -5.61 -9.80
C TYR A 371 4.80 -5.52 -9.20
N ASP A 372 3.80 -6.04 -9.90
CA ASP A 372 2.43 -6.06 -9.40
C ASP A 372 2.30 -6.86 -8.11
N SER A 373 2.89 -8.06 -8.06
CA SER A 373 2.78 -8.93 -6.88
C SER A 373 3.43 -8.29 -5.65
N VAL A 374 4.57 -7.63 -5.83
CA VAL A 374 5.28 -6.87 -4.79
C VAL A 374 4.49 -5.63 -4.37
N ARG A 375 4.02 -4.81 -5.32
CA ARG A 375 3.24 -3.58 -5.05
C ARG A 375 2.00 -3.82 -4.19
N LYS A 376 1.43 -5.02 -4.28
CA LYS A 376 0.23 -5.44 -3.55
C LYS A 376 0.52 -5.86 -2.09
N ASN A 377 1.78 -6.15 -1.72
CA ASN A 377 2.23 -6.32 -0.34
C ASN A 377 2.88 -5.00 0.15
N GLU A 378 2.19 -4.26 1.01
CA GLU A 378 2.66 -2.95 1.45
C GLU A 378 4.02 -2.98 2.16
N THR A 379 4.34 -4.03 2.92
CA THR A 379 5.62 -4.15 3.63
C THR A 379 6.76 -4.34 2.64
N LEU A 380 6.62 -5.26 1.69
CA LEU A 380 7.62 -5.51 0.64
C LEU A 380 7.75 -4.31 -0.31
N PHE A 381 6.63 -3.70 -0.69
CA PHE A 381 6.63 -2.52 -1.56
C PHE A 381 7.31 -1.32 -0.89
N THR A 382 7.06 -1.09 0.41
CA THR A 382 7.80 -0.08 1.19
C THR A 382 9.30 -0.38 1.17
N ALA A 383 9.67 -1.65 1.37
CA ALA A 383 11.06 -2.06 1.43
C ALA A 383 11.81 -1.89 0.08
N CYS A 384 11.12 -2.02 -1.07
CA CYS A 384 11.69 -1.74 -2.40
C CYS A 384 12.19 -0.31 -2.62
N PHE A 385 11.82 0.65 -1.77
CA PHE A 385 12.44 1.99 -1.71
C PHE A 385 13.96 1.89 -1.56
N ILE A 386 14.46 0.87 -0.86
CA ILE A 386 15.88 0.60 -0.68
C ILE A 386 16.38 -0.27 -1.85
N PRO A 387 17.28 0.24 -2.72
CA PRO A 387 17.69 -0.47 -3.96
C PRO A 387 18.21 -1.89 -3.76
N VAL A 388 18.94 -2.19 -2.66
CA VAL A 388 19.41 -3.56 -2.39
C VAL A 388 18.27 -4.52 -2.02
N ILE A 389 17.19 -4.05 -1.40
CA ILE A 389 16.00 -4.88 -1.15
C ILE A 389 15.24 -5.10 -2.47
N CYS A 390 15.11 -4.05 -3.28
CA CYS A 390 14.56 -4.14 -4.63
C CYS A 390 15.30 -5.20 -5.47
N TRP A 391 16.64 -5.22 -5.39
CA TRP A 391 17.49 -6.24 -6.02
C TRP A 391 17.25 -7.67 -5.50
N ILE A 392 17.17 -7.87 -4.17
CA ILE A 392 16.88 -9.19 -3.57
C ILE A 392 15.51 -9.69 -4.03
N ILE A 393 14.47 -8.86 -3.90
CA ILE A 393 13.11 -9.22 -4.31
C ILE A 393 13.07 -9.57 -5.81
N CYS A 394 13.72 -8.78 -6.68
CA CYS A 394 13.77 -9.11 -8.10
C CYS A 394 14.54 -10.41 -8.38
N THR A 395 15.57 -10.73 -7.59
CA THR A 395 16.33 -11.98 -7.69
C THR A 395 15.49 -13.20 -7.29
N VAL A 396 14.75 -13.10 -6.18
CA VAL A 396 13.79 -14.12 -5.71
C VAL A 396 12.72 -14.41 -6.76
N TYR A 397 12.08 -13.38 -7.32
CA TYR A 397 11.08 -13.57 -8.38
C TYR A 397 11.71 -14.12 -9.68
N ARG A 398 12.97 -13.80 -9.99
CA ARG A 398 13.69 -14.36 -11.15
C ARG A 398 13.89 -15.87 -11.02
N GLU A 399 14.34 -16.32 -9.85
CA GLU A 399 14.52 -17.75 -9.56
C GLU A 399 13.18 -18.51 -9.67
N GLN A 400 12.09 -17.94 -9.15
CA GLN A 400 10.72 -18.49 -9.33
C GLN A 400 10.27 -18.58 -10.80
N PHE A 401 10.69 -17.66 -11.67
CA PHE A 401 10.36 -17.71 -13.09
C PHE A 401 11.24 -18.69 -13.89
N ASP A 402 12.51 -18.84 -13.52
CA ASP A 402 13.49 -19.64 -14.25
C ASP A 402 13.37 -21.15 -13.96
N GLU A 403 12.83 -21.56 -12.79
CA GLU A 403 12.59 -22.97 -12.45
C GLU A 403 11.39 -23.61 -13.20
N GLY A 404 10.48 -22.81 -13.75
CA GLY A 404 9.38 -23.29 -14.60
C GLY A 404 8.32 -24.17 -13.91
N THR A 405 8.30 -24.19 -12.58
CA THR A 405 7.43 -25.03 -11.74
C THR A 405 6.05 -24.41 -11.50
N GLU A 406 5.06 -25.24 -11.15
CA GLU A 406 3.80 -24.77 -10.56
C GLU A 406 4.13 -24.17 -9.17
N MET A 407 3.95 -22.85 -9.02
CA MET A 407 4.44 -22.00 -7.91
C MET A 407 4.84 -22.73 -6.61
N ILE A 408 6.15 -22.95 -6.42
CA ILE A 408 6.70 -23.60 -5.22
C ILE A 408 7.15 -22.54 -4.20
N GLN A 409 6.21 -22.05 -3.39
CA GLN A 409 6.20 -22.05 -1.92
C GLN A 409 7.37 -21.46 -1.09
N SER A 410 8.62 -21.49 -1.56
CA SER A 410 9.84 -21.29 -0.74
C SER A 410 10.01 -19.87 -0.17
N LEU A 411 9.43 -18.87 -0.84
CA LEU A 411 9.57 -17.43 -0.55
C LEU A 411 8.25 -16.65 -0.73
N GLU A 412 7.11 -17.29 -0.44
CA GLU A 412 5.76 -16.69 -0.56
C GLU A 412 5.39 -15.74 0.60
N THR A 413 6.15 -15.76 1.71
CA THR A 413 5.82 -15.05 2.96
C THR A 413 6.71 -13.83 3.18
N THR A 414 6.17 -12.80 3.84
CA THR A 414 6.88 -11.52 4.08
C THR A 414 8.14 -11.76 4.93
N THR A 415 8.04 -12.63 5.94
CA THR A 415 9.14 -12.98 6.84
C THR A 415 10.29 -13.65 6.12
N SER A 416 10.00 -14.50 5.12
CA SER A 416 11.03 -15.22 4.37
C SER A 416 12.00 -14.28 3.62
N ILE A 417 11.49 -13.17 3.08
CA ILE A 417 12.26 -12.13 2.39
C ILE A 417 13.03 -11.25 3.38
N PHE A 418 12.49 -11.00 4.56
CA PHE A 418 13.21 -10.29 5.63
C PHE A 418 14.41 -11.10 6.13
N VAL A 419 14.27 -12.43 6.26
CA VAL A 419 15.40 -13.33 6.60
C VAL A 419 16.47 -13.33 5.52
N GLU A 420 16.10 -13.44 4.23
CA GLU A 420 17.08 -13.42 3.14
C GLU A 420 17.82 -12.08 3.03
N PHE A 421 17.11 -10.97 3.24
CA PHE A 421 17.73 -9.65 3.31
C PHE A 421 18.71 -9.50 4.47
N VAL A 422 18.36 -10.02 5.65
CA VAL A 422 19.24 -9.97 6.82
C VAL A 422 20.48 -10.83 6.61
N ASP A 423 20.34 -12.05 6.09
CA ASP A 423 21.50 -12.90 5.77
C ASP A 423 22.37 -12.29 4.66
N THR A 424 21.79 -11.75 3.60
CA THR A 424 22.51 -11.03 2.53
C THR A 424 23.30 -9.82 3.07
N LEU A 425 22.70 -8.97 3.91
CA LEU A 425 23.45 -7.84 4.48
C LEU A 425 24.51 -8.29 5.50
N LEU A 426 24.27 -9.32 6.30
CA LEU A 426 25.29 -9.89 7.20
C LEU A 426 26.46 -10.48 6.41
N LYS A 427 26.19 -11.29 5.37
CA LYS A 427 27.18 -11.89 4.46
C LYS A 427 28.13 -10.85 3.86
N HIS A 428 27.60 -9.74 3.35
CA HIS A 428 28.37 -8.82 2.49
C HIS A 428 28.80 -7.51 3.16
N HIS A 429 28.09 -7.03 4.19
CA HIS A 429 28.33 -5.71 4.81
C HIS A 429 28.82 -5.76 6.26
N CYS A 430 28.79 -6.92 6.93
CA CYS A 430 29.24 -7.07 8.33
C CYS A 430 30.61 -7.75 8.52
N GLN A 431 31.28 -8.21 7.46
CA GLN A 431 32.56 -8.93 7.57
C GLN A 431 33.65 -8.16 8.34
N ASP A 432 33.69 -6.84 8.18
CA ASP A 432 34.68 -5.93 8.78
C ASP A 432 34.37 -5.52 10.25
N LEU A 433 33.31 -6.06 10.89
CA LEU A 433 32.92 -5.73 12.27
C LEU A 433 33.73 -6.48 13.35
N GLY A 434 34.28 -7.65 13.05
CA GLY A 434 34.97 -8.51 14.04
C GLY A 434 34.06 -9.12 15.12
N GLN A 435 32.74 -8.92 15.02
CA GLN A 435 31.72 -9.52 15.88
C GLN A 435 31.02 -10.67 15.16
N SER A 436 30.46 -11.63 15.91
CA SER A 436 29.61 -12.65 15.31
C SER A 436 28.29 -12.05 14.81
N ALA A 437 27.71 -12.62 13.76
CA ALA A 437 26.38 -12.23 13.27
C ALA A 437 25.32 -12.30 14.38
N LEU A 438 25.36 -13.36 15.20
CA LEU A 438 24.45 -13.56 16.33
C LEU A 438 24.58 -12.44 17.38
N THR A 439 25.79 -11.97 17.68
CA THR A 439 26.01 -10.83 18.60
C THR A 439 25.41 -9.53 18.06
N ILE A 440 25.55 -9.28 16.76
CA ILE A 440 24.97 -8.09 16.10
C ILE A 440 23.43 -8.17 16.14
N LEU A 441 22.85 -9.34 15.85
CA LEU A 441 21.41 -9.57 15.89
C LEU A 441 20.83 -9.45 17.31
N GLN A 442 21.52 -9.96 18.34
CA GLN A 442 21.10 -9.78 19.73
C GLN A 442 21.12 -8.31 20.17
N GLY A 443 22.12 -7.52 19.74
CA GLY A 443 22.19 -6.09 20.02
C GLY A 443 21.07 -5.30 19.34
N LEU A 444 20.83 -5.56 18.06
CA LEU A 444 19.70 -5.00 17.30
C LEU A 444 18.35 -5.40 17.92
N GLY A 445 18.21 -6.66 18.33
CA GLY A 445 17.01 -7.20 18.96
C GLY A 445 16.62 -6.48 20.25
N LYS A 446 17.59 -6.23 21.14
CA LYS A 446 17.38 -5.48 22.40
C LYS A 446 17.01 -4.02 22.15
N LEU A 447 17.64 -3.37 21.16
CA LEU A 447 17.26 -2.02 20.75
C LEU A 447 15.84 -1.97 20.15
N ALA A 448 15.52 -2.96 19.32
CA ALA A 448 14.22 -3.07 18.68
C ALA A 448 13.10 -3.29 19.69
N GLU A 449 13.28 -4.23 20.63
CA GLU A 449 12.33 -4.47 21.73
C GLU A 449 12.05 -3.18 22.51
N LYS A 450 13.10 -2.50 23.02
CA LYS A 450 12.94 -1.21 23.72
C LYS A 450 12.12 -0.21 22.89
N GLY A 451 12.40 -0.11 21.59
CA GLY A 451 11.65 0.75 20.68
C GLY A 451 10.18 0.38 20.53
N MET A 452 9.84 -0.91 20.48
CA MET A 452 8.45 -1.37 20.43
C MET A 452 7.71 -1.13 21.74
N GLU A 453 8.37 -1.30 22.90
CA GLU A 453 7.79 -1.04 24.22
C GLU A 453 7.58 0.46 24.50
N GLU A 454 8.55 1.31 24.13
CA GLU A 454 8.47 2.77 24.29
C GLU A 454 7.76 3.48 23.12
N GLN A 455 7.29 2.74 22.11
CA GLN A 455 6.73 3.22 20.83
C GLN A 455 7.62 4.22 20.06
N GLN A 456 8.93 4.13 20.30
CA GLN A 456 9.96 4.95 19.67
C GLN A 456 10.46 4.31 18.38
N VAL A 457 10.67 5.14 17.36
CA VAL A 457 11.32 4.77 16.09
C VAL A 457 12.65 5.50 15.89
N LEU A 458 12.96 6.47 16.76
CA LEU A 458 14.21 7.24 16.81
C LEU A 458 14.84 7.06 18.18
N PHE A 459 16.14 6.79 18.20
CA PHE A 459 16.93 6.52 19.41
C PHE A 459 18.10 7.51 19.49
N ASP A 460 18.45 7.95 20.69
CA ASP A 460 19.67 8.74 20.88
C ASP A 460 20.92 7.85 20.85
N HIS A 461 22.09 8.50 20.78
CA HIS A 461 23.36 7.80 20.74
C HIS A 461 23.57 6.85 21.92
N ASP A 462 23.17 7.28 23.11
CA ASP A 462 23.55 6.60 24.34
C ASP A 462 22.70 5.33 24.54
N SER A 463 21.40 5.39 24.24
CA SER A 463 20.51 4.21 24.18
C SER A 463 21.00 3.14 23.20
N VAL A 464 21.54 3.54 22.05
CA VAL A 464 22.06 2.61 21.05
C VAL A 464 23.42 2.05 21.46
N SER A 465 24.31 2.87 22.03
CA SER A 465 25.64 2.43 22.47
C SER A 465 25.60 1.38 23.60
N GLN A 466 24.52 1.37 24.39
CA GLN A 466 24.27 0.36 25.44
C GLN A 466 23.92 -1.03 24.87
N THR A 467 23.46 -1.11 23.62
CA THR A 467 22.95 -2.34 22.98
C THR A 467 23.79 -2.79 21.79
N VAL A 468 24.42 -1.87 21.07
CA VAL A 468 25.19 -2.13 19.84
C VAL A 468 26.56 -1.43 19.94
N SER A 469 27.66 -2.19 19.86
CA SER A 469 29.01 -1.70 20.16
C SER A 469 29.60 -0.75 19.10
N ASP A 470 29.28 -0.95 17.82
CA ASP A 470 29.60 -0.01 16.74
C ASP A 470 28.38 0.20 15.84
N PRO A 471 27.45 1.09 16.23
CA PRO A 471 26.23 1.35 15.47
C PRO A 471 26.48 2.04 14.11
N SER A 472 27.71 2.47 13.84
CA SER A 472 28.06 3.16 12.59
C SER A 472 28.32 2.21 11.43
N LYS A 473 28.70 0.96 11.74
CA LYS A 473 28.98 -0.11 10.77
C LYS A 473 27.77 -1.01 10.51
N VAL A 474 26.94 -1.26 11.54
CA VAL A 474 25.78 -2.16 11.44
C VAL A 474 24.81 -1.66 10.36
N PRO A 475 24.55 -2.44 9.29
CA PRO A 475 23.95 -1.90 8.07
C PRO A 475 22.46 -1.59 8.22
N PHE A 476 21.80 -2.20 9.23
CA PHE A 476 20.38 -2.08 9.51
C PHE A 476 19.96 -0.79 10.24
N LEU A 477 20.94 -0.02 10.75
CA LEU A 477 20.72 1.24 11.45
C LEU A 477 21.07 2.44 10.58
N CYS A 478 20.22 3.47 10.67
CA CYS A 478 20.36 4.73 9.97
C CYS A 478 20.71 5.83 10.97
N LYS A 479 21.93 6.37 10.91
CA LYS A 479 22.37 7.49 11.75
C LYS A 479 22.18 8.83 11.05
N PHE A 480 21.72 9.84 11.77
CA PHE A 480 21.64 11.21 11.29
C PHE A 480 21.89 12.22 12.42
N LEU A 481 22.23 13.47 12.05
CA LEU A 481 22.40 14.57 12.98
C LEU A 481 21.11 15.38 13.08
N GLN A 482 20.52 15.44 14.27
CA GLN A 482 19.39 16.31 14.56
C GLN A 482 19.89 17.65 15.12
N LYS A 483 19.46 18.76 14.51
CA LYS A 483 19.61 20.11 15.09
C LYS A 483 18.59 20.31 16.22
N LYS A 484 19.08 20.59 17.43
CA LYS A 484 18.32 21.19 18.55
C LYS A 484 18.58 22.70 18.56
N ARG A 485 17.97 23.46 19.49
CA ARG A 485 18.05 24.94 19.52
C ARG A 485 19.47 25.52 19.57
N VAL A 486 20.41 24.84 20.24
CA VAL A 486 21.78 25.33 20.49
C VAL A 486 22.86 24.26 20.21
N SER A 487 22.45 23.02 19.93
CA SER A 487 23.36 21.88 19.78
C SER A 487 22.90 20.93 18.68
N GLN A 488 23.76 20.01 18.28
CA GLN A 488 23.39 18.86 17.46
C GLN A 488 23.39 17.61 18.33
N THR A 489 22.50 16.65 18.05
CA THR A 489 22.49 15.33 18.70
C THR A 489 22.55 14.27 17.61
N THR A 490 23.38 13.24 17.84
CA THR A 490 23.36 12.04 17.00
C THR A 490 22.12 11.22 17.35
N MET A 491 21.27 10.98 16.35
CA MET A 491 20.10 10.12 16.43
C MET A 491 20.29 8.92 15.48
N TYR A 492 19.60 7.83 15.81
CA TYR A 492 19.55 6.60 15.03
C TYR A 492 18.10 6.18 14.80
N SER A 493 17.86 5.38 13.77
CA SER A 493 16.63 4.60 13.58
C SER A 493 16.96 3.24 12.94
N PHE A 494 16.01 2.32 12.92
CA PHE A 494 16.03 1.26 11.91
C PHE A 494 15.76 1.85 10.51
N MET A 495 16.06 1.11 9.45
CA MET A 495 15.76 1.55 8.07
C MET A 495 14.26 1.76 7.82
N HIS A 496 13.40 1.01 8.50
CA HIS A 496 11.95 1.14 8.50
C HIS A 496 11.36 0.46 9.75
N LEU A 497 10.16 0.83 10.18
CA LEU A 497 9.50 0.25 11.36
C LEU A 497 9.34 -1.29 11.26
N SER A 498 9.13 -1.85 10.07
CA SER A 498 9.03 -3.30 9.89
C SER A 498 10.34 -4.05 10.18
N PHE A 499 11.50 -3.38 10.08
CA PHE A 499 12.75 -3.97 10.56
C PHE A 499 12.82 -3.99 12.09
N GLN A 500 12.28 -2.98 12.77
CA GLN A 500 12.17 -2.98 14.23
C GLN A 500 11.25 -4.12 14.69
N GLU A 501 10.06 -4.25 14.08
CA GLU A 501 9.12 -5.34 14.33
C GLU A 501 9.75 -6.74 14.12
N PHE A 502 10.45 -6.93 13.00
CA PHE A 502 11.16 -8.16 12.69
C PHE A 502 12.30 -8.45 13.66
N PHE A 503 13.14 -7.46 14.00
CA PHE A 503 14.26 -7.68 14.91
C PHE A 503 13.81 -7.96 16.35
N THR A 504 12.66 -7.43 16.81
CA THR A 504 12.08 -7.85 18.09
C THR A 504 11.65 -9.32 18.04
N ALA A 505 10.93 -9.75 16.99
CA ALA A 505 10.51 -11.14 16.82
C ALA A 505 11.70 -12.11 16.73
N LEU A 506 12.72 -11.77 15.93
CA LEU A 506 13.95 -12.53 15.81
C LEU A 506 14.76 -12.55 17.12
N SER A 507 14.74 -11.47 17.91
CA SER A 507 15.45 -11.43 19.19
C SER A 507 14.98 -12.52 20.14
N TYR A 508 13.68 -12.82 20.19
CA TYR A 508 13.13 -13.85 21.08
C TYR A 508 13.59 -15.24 20.66
N MET A 509 13.88 -15.47 19.38
CA MET A 509 14.48 -16.71 18.86
C MET A 509 16.01 -16.77 19.06
N LEU A 510 16.63 -15.74 19.65
CA LEU A 510 18.07 -15.66 19.97
C LEU A 510 18.37 -15.65 21.48
N LEU A 511 17.35 -15.89 22.31
CA LEU A 511 17.46 -16.04 23.77
C LEU A 511 17.47 -17.52 24.16
N GLY A 512 17.81 -17.82 25.43
CA GLY A 512 17.66 -19.17 25.97
C GLY A 512 16.18 -19.56 26.10
N ASP A 513 15.84 -20.83 25.92
CA ASP A 513 14.45 -21.32 25.77
C ASP A 513 13.47 -20.79 26.84
N GLU A 514 13.87 -20.79 28.12
CA GLU A 514 13.03 -20.28 29.22
C GLU A 514 12.78 -18.75 29.13
N GLU A 515 13.82 -17.97 28.80
CA GLU A 515 13.75 -16.51 28.64
C GLU A 515 12.94 -16.14 27.39
N ALA A 516 13.18 -16.85 26.29
CA ALA A 516 12.48 -16.76 25.02
C ALA A 516 10.97 -17.02 25.20
N GLN A 517 10.62 -18.11 25.91
CA GLN A 517 9.24 -18.42 26.28
C GLN A 517 8.64 -17.39 27.24
N GLY A 518 9.42 -16.81 28.15
CA GLY A 518 9.00 -15.72 29.03
C GLY A 518 8.60 -14.45 28.26
N LYS A 519 9.46 -14.01 27.34
CA LYS A 519 9.22 -12.84 26.48
C LYS A 519 8.00 -13.00 25.57
N VAL A 520 7.85 -14.16 24.92
CA VAL A 520 6.64 -14.47 24.12
C VAL A 520 5.38 -14.49 24.99
N ARG A 521 5.44 -15.06 26.21
CA ARG A 521 4.32 -15.03 27.15
C ARG A 521 3.91 -13.59 27.51
N GLU A 522 4.89 -12.72 27.73
CA GLU A 522 4.66 -11.32 28.05
C GLU A 522 4.04 -10.56 26.86
N LEU A 523 4.61 -10.67 25.66
CA LEU A 523 4.08 -10.10 24.42
C LEU A 523 2.61 -10.50 24.20
N LEU A 524 2.32 -11.79 24.27
CA LEU A 524 0.96 -12.32 24.11
C LEU A 524 0.04 -11.95 25.27
N SER A 525 0.56 -11.55 26.44
CA SER A 525 -0.25 -10.97 27.53
C SER A 525 -0.59 -9.50 27.28
N LYS A 526 0.34 -8.72 26.70
CA LYS A 526 0.13 -7.33 26.27
C LYS A 526 -0.92 -7.26 25.15
N VAL A 527 -0.84 -8.16 24.16
CA VAL A 527 -1.83 -8.27 23.08
C VAL A 527 -3.23 -8.70 23.58
N ARG A 528 -3.31 -9.59 24.58
CA ARG A 528 -4.60 -9.96 25.21
C ARG A 528 -5.25 -8.82 26.01
N ARG A 529 -4.46 -7.91 26.58
CA ARG A 529 -4.93 -6.83 27.46
C ARG A 529 -5.27 -5.55 26.69
N GLY A 530 -6.30 -5.61 25.85
CA GLY A 530 -6.99 -4.39 25.41
C GLY A 530 -7.49 -3.59 26.63
N PRO A 531 -7.44 -2.25 26.61
CA PRO A 531 -7.51 -1.44 27.84
C PRO A 531 -8.89 -1.38 28.52
N TYR A 532 -9.94 -1.91 27.88
CA TYR A 532 -11.31 -1.96 28.41
C TYR A 532 -11.98 -3.29 28.06
N PRO A 533 -12.94 -3.78 28.86
CA PRO A 533 -13.85 -4.82 28.38
C PRO A 533 -14.59 -4.30 27.15
N PHE A 534 -14.57 -5.06 26.06
CA PHE A 534 -14.93 -4.61 24.71
C PHE A 534 -16.40 -4.15 24.54
N HIS A 535 -17.24 -4.31 25.56
CA HIS A 535 -18.67 -4.02 25.53
C HIS A 535 -19.06 -2.57 25.90
N LEU A 536 -18.12 -1.72 26.35
CA LEU A 536 -18.45 -0.41 26.97
C LEU A 536 -18.42 0.82 26.06
N LEU A 537 -17.84 0.77 24.84
CA LEU A 537 -17.79 1.92 23.92
C LEU A 537 -17.96 1.51 22.45
N PRO A 538 -18.73 2.27 21.63
CA PRO A 538 -18.77 2.08 20.19
C PRO A 538 -17.40 2.27 19.53
N PHE A 539 -17.08 1.40 18.56
CA PHE A 539 -15.81 1.35 17.83
C PHE A 539 -15.30 2.71 17.33
N HIS A 540 -16.20 3.56 16.80
CA HIS A 540 -15.86 4.88 16.25
C HIS A 540 -15.44 5.94 17.29
N LEU A 541 -15.51 5.62 18.59
CA LEU A 541 -15.13 6.52 19.69
C LEU A 541 -13.84 6.09 20.41
N LEU A 542 -13.25 4.94 20.05
CA LEU A 542 -11.97 4.49 20.61
C LEU A 542 -10.79 5.04 19.79
N PRO A 543 -9.86 5.81 20.39
CA PRO A 543 -8.62 6.21 19.71
C PRO A 543 -7.80 4.98 19.30
N PHE A 544 -7.54 4.83 17.99
CA PHE A 544 -6.81 3.69 17.42
C PHE A 544 -5.45 3.39 18.08
N HIS A 545 -4.79 4.42 18.63
CA HIS A 545 -3.50 4.31 19.33
C HIS A 545 -3.57 3.60 20.70
N LEU A 546 -4.76 3.39 21.28
CA LEU A 546 -4.92 2.72 22.58
C LEU A 546 -5.02 1.19 22.48
N LEU A 547 -5.10 0.63 21.27
CA LEU A 547 -5.13 -0.81 21.04
C LEU A 547 -3.71 -1.34 20.76
N PRO A 548 -3.34 -2.56 21.22
CA PRO A 548 -1.99 -3.10 21.09
C PRO A 548 -1.61 -3.54 19.66
N PHE A 549 -2.24 -2.95 18.63
CA PHE A 549 -2.04 -3.29 17.22
C PHE A 549 -0.59 -3.13 16.74
N HIS A 550 0.18 -2.22 17.35
CA HIS A 550 1.63 -2.05 17.09
C HIS A 550 2.47 -3.29 17.47
N LEU A 551 1.94 -4.21 18.28
CA LEU A 551 2.61 -5.46 18.65
C LEU A 551 2.22 -6.65 17.74
N LEU A 552 1.16 -6.54 16.94
CA LEU A 552 0.69 -7.63 16.07
C LEU A 552 1.72 -8.02 14.99
N PRO A 553 2.44 -7.10 14.32
CA PRO A 553 3.48 -7.47 13.36
C PRO A 553 4.59 -8.32 13.98
N ILE A 554 4.93 -8.10 15.26
CA ILE A 554 5.91 -8.92 15.98
C ILE A 554 5.40 -10.37 16.08
N VAL A 555 4.12 -10.57 16.43
CA VAL A 555 3.50 -11.89 16.48
C VAL A 555 3.43 -12.53 15.08
N GLN A 556 3.10 -11.75 14.04
CA GLN A 556 3.11 -12.22 12.65
C GLN A 556 4.50 -12.69 12.21
N PHE A 557 5.57 -11.93 12.51
CA PHE A 557 6.95 -12.34 12.25
C PHE A 557 7.36 -13.56 13.08
N LEU A 558 6.89 -13.73 14.32
CA LEU A 558 7.14 -14.96 15.11
C LEU A 558 6.53 -16.21 14.43
N PHE A 559 5.32 -16.11 13.85
CA PHE A 559 4.74 -17.18 13.04
C PHE A 559 5.55 -17.46 11.78
N GLY A 560 6.00 -16.42 11.07
CA GLY A 560 6.82 -16.57 9.87
C GLY A 560 8.24 -17.06 10.11
N ILE A 561 8.81 -16.85 11.31
CA ILE A 561 10.11 -17.43 11.70
C ILE A 561 9.97 -18.93 12.00
N LEU A 562 8.81 -19.36 12.52
CA LEU A 562 8.48 -20.79 12.74
C LEU A 562 8.03 -21.53 11.48
N ASN A 563 7.98 -20.87 10.32
CA ASN A 563 7.79 -21.50 9.04
C ASN A 563 8.91 -22.52 8.77
N LYS A 564 8.55 -23.75 8.40
CA LYS A 564 9.48 -24.89 8.29
C LYS A 564 10.73 -24.61 7.46
N ASP A 565 10.58 -23.93 6.32
CA ASP A 565 11.72 -23.61 5.44
C ASP A 565 12.54 -22.42 5.94
N VAL A 566 11.94 -21.55 6.76
CA VAL A 566 12.65 -20.46 7.46
C VAL A 566 13.43 -21.01 8.65
N VAL A 567 12.83 -21.88 9.47
CA VAL A 567 13.50 -22.59 10.58
C VAL A 567 14.73 -23.31 10.06
N LYS A 568 14.61 -24.10 8.99
CA LYS A 568 15.76 -24.80 8.37
C LYS A 568 16.91 -23.84 8.01
N ARG A 569 16.60 -22.71 7.37
CA ARG A 569 17.62 -21.69 7.00
C ARG A 569 18.25 -21.01 8.22
N LEU A 570 17.57 -20.99 9.37
CA LEU A 570 18.09 -20.45 10.64
C LEU A 570 18.91 -21.49 11.43
N GLU A 571 18.52 -22.78 11.39
CA GLU A 571 19.29 -23.89 11.95
C GLU A 571 20.65 -24.05 11.26
N GLU A 572 20.71 -23.83 9.94
CA GLU A 572 21.95 -23.70 9.14
C GLU A 572 22.87 -22.54 9.61
N LYS A 573 22.36 -21.62 10.45
CA LYS A 573 23.11 -20.52 11.11
C LYS A 573 23.30 -20.75 12.61
N HIS A 574 22.96 -21.94 13.11
CA HIS A 574 22.94 -22.30 14.53
C HIS A 574 21.95 -21.49 15.39
N ILE A 575 20.83 -21.05 14.79
CA ILE A 575 19.70 -20.43 15.50
C ILE A 575 18.58 -21.47 15.64
N SER A 576 18.37 -21.96 16.86
CA SER A 576 17.39 -23.01 17.17
C SER A 576 16.04 -22.43 17.61
N CYS A 577 14.95 -22.80 16.96
CA CYS A 577 13.60 -22.34 17.34
C CYS A 577 13.00 -23.15 18.50
N SER A 578 12.35 -22.47 19.44
CA SER A 578 11.74 -23.12 20.62
C SER A 578 10.39 -23.76 20.31
N GLN A 579 10.27 -25.06 20.60
CA GLN A 579 9.00 -25.79 20.60
C GLN A 579 8.01 -25.24 21.65
N GLY A 580 8.50 -24.64 22.72
CA GLY A 580 7.69 -23.97 23.74
C GLY A 580 7.10 -22.66 23.25
N ILE A 581 7.85 -21.87 22.45
CA ILE A 581 7.31 -20.69 21.75
C ILE A 581 6.20 -21.11 20.79
N TRP A 582 6.43 -22.14 19.96
CA TRP A 582 5.41 -22.67 19.06
C TRP A 582 4.13 -23.06 19.82
N THR A 583 4.27 -23.79 20.93
CA THR A 583 3.14 -24.21 21.78
C THR A 583 2.34 -23.02 22.31
N GLN A 584 3.00 -21.94 22.74
CA GLN A 584 2.32 -20.72 23.20
C GLN A 584 1.61 -19.96 22.07
N LEU A 585 2.22 -19.88 20.88
CA LEU A 585 1.64 -19.21 19.71
C LEU A 585 0.43 -19.98 19.17
N LYS A 586 0.53 -21.31 19.06
CA LYS A 586 -0.59 -22.19 18.72
C LYS A 586 -1.77 -22.00 19.69
N HIS A 587 -1.52 -22.05 21.00
CA HIS A 587 -2.56 -21.80 22.00
C HIS A 587 -3.17 -20.40 21.85
N PHE A 588 -2.36 -19.37 21.61
CA PHE A 588 -2.85 -18.00 21.45
C PHE A 588 -3.76 -17.83 20.23
N ILE A 589 -3.40 -18.39 19.06
CA ILE A 589 -4.27 -18.31 17.88
C ILE A 589 -5.58 -19.07 18.10
N LEU A 590 -5.54 -20.29 18.66
CA LEU A 590 -6.77 -21.02 18.98
C LEU A 590 -7.64 -20.25 19.99
N GLU A 591 -7.05 -19.66 21.03
CA GLU A 591 -7.76 -18.80 22.00
C GLU A 591 -8.41 -17.57 21.34
N VAL A 592 -7.73 -16.93 20.38
CA VAL A 592 -8.28 -15.80 19.61
C VAL A 592 -9.44 -16.24 18.73
N ILE A 593 -9.35 -17.42 18.09
CA ILE A 593 -10.42 -17.96 17.24
C ILE A 593 -11.66 -18.33 18.09
N GLU A 594 -11.48 -19.03 19.21
CA GLU A 594 -12.59 -19.37 20.11
C GLU A 594 -13.26 -18.11 20.70
N LYS A 595 -12.47 -17.09 21.09
CA LYS A 595 -13.02 -15.79 21.50
C LYS A 595 -13.80 -15.11 20.38
N GLY A 596 -13.32 -15.20 19.14
CA GLY A 596 -14.02 -14.70 17.95
C GLY A 596 -15.36 -15.40 17.64
N LYS A 597 -15.71 -16.51 18.30
CA LYS A 597 -17.05 -17.13 18.19
C LYS A 597 -18.08 -16.45 19.10
N VAL A 598 -17.65 -15.87 20.23
CA VAL A 598 -18.52 -15.23 21.23
C VAL A 598 -18.44 -13.70 21.21
N ASP A 599 -17.31 -13.12 20.80
CA ASP A 599 -17.08 -11.68 20.73
C ASP A 599 -16.88 -11.23 19.26
N GLN A 600 -17.89 -10.54 18.73
CA GLN A 600 -17.91 -10.01 17.37
C GLN A 600 -16.89 -8.88 17.13
N ILE A 601 -16.43 -8.18 18.17
CA ILE A 601 -15.41 -7.14 18.08
C ILE A 601 -14.03 -7.79 17.97
N VAL A 602 -13.74 -8.80 18.79
CA VAL A 602 -12.54 -9.65 18.64
C VAL A 602 -12.53 -10.30 17.26
N ARG A 603 -13.66 -10.86 16.81
CA ARG A 603 -13.80 -11.43 15.47
C ARG A 603 -13.42 -10.43 14.37
N ARG A 604 -14.10 -9.28 14.30
CA ARG A 604 -13.87 -8.26 13.26
C ARG A 604 -12.48 -7.63 13.29
N THR A 605 -11.85 -7.51 14.47
CA THR A 605 -10.52 -6.87 14.60
C THR A 605 -9.35 -7.84 14.43
N MET A 606 -9.51 -9.12 14.78
CA MET A 606 -8.41 -10.10 14.79
C MET A 606 -8.48 -11.15 13.68
N GLN A 607 -9.63 -11.42 13.04
CA GLN A 607 -9.77 -12.54 12.09
C GLN A 607 -8.82 -12.43 10.89
N LEU A 608 -8.65 -11.23 10.30
CA LEU A 608 -7.71 -11.02 9.20
C LEU A 608 -6.24 -11.20 9.68
N PHE A 609 -5.89 -10.68 10.85
CA PHE A 609 -4.57 -10.88 11.47
C PHE A 609 -4.28 -12.36 11.73
N THR A 610 -5.24 -13.13 12.23
CA THR A 610 -5.13 -14.59 12.40
C THR A 610 -4.81 -15.28 11.07
N PHE A 611 -5.48 -14.92 9.98
CA PHE A 611 -5.18 -15.50 8.67
C PHE A 611 -3.78 -15.10 8.16
N HIS A 612 -3.33 -13.88 8.39
CA HIS A 612 -1.94 -13.47 8.11
C HIS A 612 -0.91 -14.28 8.90
N CYS A 613 -1.18 -14.61 10.17
CA CYS A 613 -0.32 -15.52 10.96
C CYS A 613 -0.31 -16.95 10.43
N LEU A 614 -1.46 -17.48 9.99
CA LEU A 614 -1.54 -18.82 9.38
C LEU A 614 -0.80 -18.88 8.02
N TYR A 615 -0.88 -17.81 7.23
CA TYR A 615 -0.17 -17.67 5.96
C TYR A 615 1.35 -17.52 6.15
N GLU A 616 1.84 -16.70 7.07
CA GLU A 616 3.30 -16.59 7.26
C GLU A 616 3.93 -17.93 7.72
N LEU A 617 3.16 -18.77 8.43
CA LEU A 617 3.61 -20.05 9.00
C LEU A 617 3.78 -21.21 7.98
N HIS A 618 2.87 -21.34 7.00
CA HIS A 618 2.79 -22.51 6.09
C HIS A 618 2.96 -23.89 6.77
N ALA A 619 2.10 -24.17 7.77
CA ALA A 619 2.04 -25.48 8.44
C ALA A 619 0.66 -26.13 8.24
N ASP A 620 0.44 -26.72 7.06
CA ASP A 620 -0.82 -27.29 6.55
C ASP A 620 -1.70 -27.99 7.60
N ASP A 621 -1.13 -28.87 8.42
CA ASP A 621 -1.88 -29.62 9.44
C ASP A 621 -2.47 -28.70 10.51
N PHE A 622 -1.71 -27.69 10.97
CA PHE A 622 -2.23 -26.70 11.93
C PHE A 622 -3.12 -25.65 11.27
N VAL A 623 -2.82 -25.23 10.04
CA VAL A 623 -3.70 -24.31 9.31
C VAL A 623 -5.06 -24.98 9.11
N LYS A 624 -5.10 -26.27 8.77
CA LYS A 624 -6.32 -27.08 8.71
C LYS A 624 -7.00 -27.24 10.07
N GLU A 625 -6.26 -27.52 11.15
CA GLU A 625 -6.79 -27.60 12.52
C GLU A 625 -7.48 -26.29 12.94
N ALA A 626 -6.83 -25.14 12.72
CA ALA A 626 -7.39 -23.82 13.01
C ALA A 626 -8.58 -23.50 12.10
N MET A 627 -8.48 -23.78 10.80
CA MET A 627 -9.51 -23.43 9.82
C MET A 627 -10.75 -24.35 9.87
N ASP A 628 -10.64 -25.56 10.41
CA ASP A 628 -11.78 -26.44 10.71
C ASP A 628 -12.62 -25.96 11.91
N THR A 629 -12.14 -24.99 12.71
CA THR A 629 -12.94 -24.39 13.79
C THR A 629 -13.90 -23.29 13.32
N TYR A 630 -13.77 -22.83 12.06
CA TYR A 630 -14.62 -21.79 11.47
C TYR A 630 -15.81 -22.39 10.73
N THR A 631 -17.01 -22.24 11.31
CA THR A 631 -18.30 -22.49 10.63
C THR A 631 -18.58 -21.49 9.52
N ASP A 632 -18.17 -20.24 9.73
CA ASP A 632 -18.45 -19.09 8.90
C ASP A 632 -17.28 -18.09 8.98
N ILE A 633 -17.12 -17.23 7.98
CA ILE A 633 -16.10 -16.17 7.93
C ILE A 633 -16.77 -14.85 7.57
N ASN A 634 -16.49 -13.78 8.31
CA ASN A 634 -17.10 -12.47 8.12
C ASN A 634 -16.06 -11.35 8.14
N MET A 635 -15.75 -10.82 6.96
CA MET A 635 -14.86 -9.67 6.74
C MET A 635 -15.64 -8.38 6.44
N SER A 636 -16.97 -8.35 6.67
CA SER A 636 -17.84 -7.23 6.26
C SER A 636 -17.31 -5.86 6.74
N GLY A 637 -17.25 -4.90 5.81
CA GLY A 637 -16.76 -3.54 6.06
C GLY A 637 -15.24 -3.38 6.12
N SER A 638 -14.44 -4.45 5.97
CA SER A 638 -12.98 -4.38 5.92
C SER A 638 -12.47 -4.35 4.47
N PRO A 639 -11.85 -3.27 3.98
CA PRO A 639 -11.33 -3.22 2.61
C PRO A 639 -10.17 -4.21 2.41
N LEU A 640 -10.35 -5.22 1.55
CA LEU A 640 -9.38 -6.31 1.35
C LEU A 640 -8.41 -6.00 0.20
N LYS A 641 -7.11 -5.97 0.53
CA LYS A 641 -6.02 -5.83 -0.44
C LYS A 641 -5.80 -7.15 -1.18
N LYS A 642 -5.04 -7.12 -2.28
CA LYS A 642 -4.79 -8.36 -3.04
C LYS A 642 -3.93 -9.39 -2.27
N THR A 643 -3.08 -8.96 -1.34
CA THR A 643 -2.48 -9.87 -0.33
C THR A 643 -3.52 -10.50 0.58
N ASP A 644 -4.45 -9.72 1.13
CA ASP A 644 -5.50 -10.23 2.02
C ASP A 644 -6.36 -11.29 1.31
N CYS A 645 -6.56 -11.15 -0.01
CA CYS A 645 -7.24 -12.16 -0.82
C CYS A 645 -6.40 -13.42 -1.09
N TRP A 646 -5.06 -13.31 -1.24
CA TRP A 646 -4.18 -14.50 -1.29
C TRP A 646 -4.16 -15.23 0.05
N VAL A 647 -4.01 -14.50 1.15
CA VAL A 647 -4.04 -15.00 2.54
C VAL A 647 -5.37 -15.70 2.85
N LEU A 648 -6.49 -15.09 2.48
CA LEU A 648 -7.82 -15.67 2.62
C LEU A 648 -8.00 -16.91 1.72
N MET A 649 -7.57 -16.85 0.46
CA MET A 649 -7.60 -17.99 -0.47
C MET A 649 -6.84 -19.20 0.10
N TYR A 650 -5.61 -18.97 0.57
CA TYR A 650 -4.77 -19.98 1.24
C TYR A 650 -5.49 -20.60 2.44
N CYS A 651 -5.95 -19.78 3.40
CA CYS A 651 -6.65 -20.29 4.58
C CYS A 651 -7.90 -21.12 4.22
N LEU A 652 -8.69 -20.65 3.25
CA LEU A 652 -9.84 -21.38 2.71
C LEU A 652 -9.44 -22.70 2.03
N GLN A 653 -8.27 -22.79 1.38
CA GLN A 653 -7.76 -24.03 0.80
C GLN A 653 -7.49 -25.14 1.84
N HIS A 654 -7.40 -24.82 3.14
CA HIS A 654 -7.30 -25.82 4.21
C HIS A 654 -8.63 -26.20 4.90
N CYS A 655 -9.69 -25.38 4.83
CA CYS A 655 -11.02 -25.72 5.37
C CYS A 655 -11.63 -27.01 4.78
N LYS A 656 -12.48 -27.73 5.52
CA LYS A 656 -13.41 -28.72 4.92
C LYS A 656 -14.51 -28.07 4.08
N SER A 657 -15.36 -27.27 4.72
CA SER A 657 -16.47 -26.53 4.10
C SER A 657 -16.90 -25.39 5.02
N ILE A 658 -17.41 -24.30 4.47
CA ILE A 658 -17.89 -23.14 5.23
C ILE A 658 -19.38 -22.92 4.96
N GLU A 659 -20.17 -22.70 6.00
CA GLU A 659 -21.60 -22.40 5.87
C GLU A 659 -21.83 -21.03 5.20
N CYS A 660 -21.11 -19.99 5.62
CA CYS A 660 -21.15 -18.66 5.00
C CYS A 660 -19.79 -17.97 4.92
N LEU A 661 -19.45 -17.44 3.74
CA LEU A 661 -18.35 -16.50 3.53
C LEU A 661 -18.93 -15.11 3.20
N GLU A 662 -18.75 -14.17 4.12
CA GLU A 662 -19.31 -12.82 4.09
C GLU A 662 -18.19 -11.79 3.86
N LEU A 663 -18.18 -11.17 2.67
CA LEU A 663 -17.20 -10.17 2.21
C LEU A 663 -17.87 -8.87 1.75
N SER A 664 -19.01 -8.49 2.33
CA SER A 664 -19.71 -7.26 1.97
C SER A 664 -18.87 -6.01 2.23
N GLY A 665 -18.91 -5.04 1.31
CA GLY A 665 -18.18 -3.77 1.43
C GLY A 665 -16.65 -3.90 1.36
N CYS A 666 -16.09 -5.07 1.03
CA CYS A 666 -14.64 -5.34 1.03
C CYS A 666 -13.85 -4.69 -0.14
N ASN A 667 -14.49 -3.88 -0.99
CA ASN A 667 -13.90 -3.20 -2.15
C ASN A 667 -13.20 -4.15 -3.16
N LEU A 668 -13.80 -5.33 -3.39
CA LEU A 668 -13.19 -6.40 -4.18
C LEU A 668 -13.10 -6.06 -5.68
N THR A 669 -11.89 -6.15 -6.26
CA THR A 669 -11.68 -6.00 -7.70
C THR A 669 -11.80 -7.33 -8.45
N ALA A 670 -11.77 -7.28 -9.79
CA ALA A 670 -11.74 -8.48 -10.63
C ALA A 670 -10.52 -9.38 -10.35
N GLU A 671 -9.36 -8.81 -9.99
CA GLU A 671 -8.18 -9.58 -9.59
C GLU A 671 -8.36 -10.26 -8.23
N ASN A 672 -8.97 -9.57 -7.26
CA ASN A 672 -9.28 -10.13 -5.94
C ASN A 672 -10.21 -11.34 -6.10
N MET A 673 -11.28 -11.21 -6.90
CA MET A 673 -12.19 -12.32 -7.14
C MET A 673 -11.50 -13.49 -7.84
N LYS A 674 -10.66 -13.23 -8.87
CA LYS A 674 -9.90 -14.27 -9.59
C LYS A 674 -8.98 -15.10 -8.68
N ILE A 675 -8.42 -14.49 -7.64
CA ILE A 675 -7.66 -15.22 -6.61
C ILE A 675 -8.60 -16.04 -5.72
N LEU A 676 -9.72 -15.49 -5.28
CA LEU A 676 -10.63 -16.19 -4.38
C LEU A 676 -11.35 -17.38 -5.04
N LEU A 677 -11.55 -17.38 -6.38
CA LEU A 677 -12.34 -18.42 -7.08
C LEU A 677 -12.02 -19.88 -6.69
N PRO A 678 -10.75 -20.36 -6.61
CA PRO A 678 -10.43 -21.75 -6.27
C PRO A 678 -10.79 -22.13 -4.83
N ALA A 679 -10.97 -21.13 -3.96
CA ALA A 679 -11.38 -21.29 -2.57
C ALA A 679 -12.91 -21.24 -2.39
N LEU A 680 -13.62 -20.43 -3.20
CA LEU A 680 -15.08 -20.25 -3.10
C LEU A 680 -15.88 -21.56 -3.24
N GLN A 681 -15.31 -22.59 -3.88
CA GLN A 681 -15.94 -23.91 -4.04
C GLN A 681 -16.26 -24.64 -2.72
N LYS A 682 -15.73 -24.17 -1.59
CA LYS A 682 -15.97 -24.72 -0.25
C LYS A 682 -17.08 -23.98 0.51
N CYS A 683 -17.60 -22.89 -0.03
CA CYS A 683 -18.58 -22.03 0.63
C CYS A 683 -20.00 -22.41 0.19
N LYS A 684 -20.85 -22.79 1.15
CA LYS A 684 -22.27 -23.10 0.90
C LYS A 684 -23.09 -21.83 0.66
N ALA A 685 -22.84 -20.79 1.46
CA ALA A 685 -23.30 -19.43 1.24
C ALA A 685 -22.12 -18.48 0.93
N LEU A 686 -22.36 -17.54 0.02
CA LEU A 686 -21.40 -16.52 -0.37
C LEU A 686 -22.11 -15.15 -0.46
N VAL A 687 -21.69 -14.19 0.37
CA VAL A 687 -22.25 -12.85 0.44
C VAL A 687 -21.18 -11.82 0.04
N LEU A 688 -21.50 -11.05 -1.01
CA LEU A 688 -20.65 -10.07 -1.67
C LEU A 688 -21.40 -8.75 -1.89
N SER A 689 -22.28 -8.36 -0.94
CA SER A 689 -23.05 -7.11 -1.06
C SER A 689 -22.12 -5.88 -1.00
N GLU A 690 -22.63 -4.70 -1.35
CA GLU A 690 -21.91 -3.40 -1.26
C GLU A 690 -20.56 -3.26 -2.02
N ASN A 691 -20.09 -4.29 -2.73
CA ASN A 691 -18.82 -4.28 -3.49
C ASN A 691 -18.89 -3.54 -4.84
N ASN A 692 -20.07 -3.06 -5.24
CA ASN A 692 -20.28 -2.20 -6.43
C ASN A 692 -19.69 -2.77 -7.74
N PHE A 693 -19.84 -4.07 -7.98
CA PHE A 693 -19.34 -4.70 -9.21
C PHE A 693 -19.97 -4.09 -10.48
N SER A 694 -19.18 -4.07 -11.56
CA SER A 694 -19.61 -3.71 -12.92
C SER A 694 -19.92 -4.97 -13.73
N ASP A 695 -20.79 -4.87 -14.75
CA ASP A 695 -21.34 -6.02 -15.49
C ASP A 695 -20.30 -7.06 -15.95
N GLU A 696 -19.15 -6.64 -16.48
CA GLU A 696 -18.06 -7.55 -16.89
C GLU A 696 -17.50 -8.39 -15.72
N LYS A 697 -17.40 -7.80 -14.52
CA LYS A 697 -16.95 -8.48 -13.30
C LYS A 697 -18.02 -9.43 -12.77
N VAL A 698 -19.29 -9.03 -12.89
CA VAL A 698 -20.46 -9.85 -12.53
C VAL A 698 -20.54 -11.06 -13.47
N GLN A 699 -20.25 -10.90 -14.77
CA GLN A 699 -20.12 -12.00 -15.72
C GLN A 699 -19.02 -13.00 -15.32
N ASP A 700 -17.79 -12.55 -15.08
CA ASP A 700 -16.68 -13.44 -14.68
C ASP A 700 -17.02 -14.20 -13.38
N LEU A 701 -17.61 -13.51 -12.40
CA LEU A 701 -18.07 -14.09 -11.14
C LEU A 701 -19.17 -15.15 -11.35
N LEU A 702 -20.27 -14.80 -12.03
CA LEU A 702 -21.39 -15.72 -12.26
C LEU A 702 -20.97 -16.95 -13.07
N VAL A 703 -20.08 -16.79 -14.06
CA VAL A 703 -19.50 -17.91 -14.82
C VAL A 703 -18.69 -18.83 -13.91
N ALA A 704 -17.88 -18.30 -12.99
CA ALA A 704 -17.18 -19.13 -12.01
C ALA A 704 -18.17 -19.86 -11.07
N LEU A 705 -19.15 -19.16 -10.52
CA LEU A 705 -20.17 -19.74 -9.64
C LEU A 705 -20.99 -20.86 -10.33
N THR A 706 -21.18 -20.82 -11.66
CA THR A 706 -21.84 -21.93 -12.39
C THR A 706 -21.11 -23.27 -12.29
N LYS A 707 -19.79 -23.27 -12.05
CA LYS A 707 -19.00 -24.50 -11.84
C LYS A 707 -19.11 -25.04 -10.41
N HIS A 708 -19.27 -24.14 -9.44
CA HIS A 708 -19.15 -24.45 -8.02
C HIS A 708 -20.48 -24.64 -7.31
N LYS A 709 -21.58 -24.12 -7.87
CA LYS A 709 -22.96 -24.28 -7.40
C LYS A 709 -23.15 -24.08 -5.87
N PRO A 710 -22.80 -22.92 -5.31
CA PRO A 710 -23.19 -22.57 -3.95
C PRO A 710 -24.73 -22.61 -3.78
N ARG A 711 -25.20 -22.91 -2.57
CA ARG A 711 -26.63 -22.93 -2.22
C ARG A 711 -27.20 -21.53 -2.11
N ASN A 712 -26.47 -20.65 -1.43
CA ASN A 712 -26.90 -19.28 -1.16
C ASN A 712 -25.90 -18.29 -1.78
N VAL A 713 -26.38 -17.35 -2.58
CA VAL A 713 -25.53 -16.34 -3.25
C VAL A 713 -26.14 -14.96 -3.08
N GLU A 714 -25.35 -13.98 -2.64
CA GLU A 714 -25.79 -12.58 -2.56
C GLU A 714 -24.71 -11.66 -3.15
N ILE A 715 -25.08 -10.85 -4.16
CA ILE A 715 -24.12 -10.04 -4.93
C ILE A 715 -24.56 -8.57 -4.96
N GLY A 716 -23.64 -7.66 -4.59
CA GLY A 716 -23.80 -6.22 -4.72
C GLY A 716 -23.21 -5.68 -6.02
N VAL A 717 -24.06 -5.17 -6.91
CA VAL A 717 -23.71 -4.64 -8.25
C VAL A 717 -24.06 -3.16 -8.34
N LYS A 718 -23.29 -2.38 -9.12
CA LYS A 718 -23.51 -0.92 -9.22
C LYS A 718 -24.81 -0.54 -9.96
N SER A 719 -25.18 -1.36 -10.94
CA SER A 719 -26.43 -1.32 -11.71
C SER A 719 -26.62 -2.69 -12.36
N ILE A 720 -27.78 -2.94 -12.94
CA ILE A 720 -28.08 -4.19 -13.67
C ILE A 720 -28.46 -3.85 -15.10
N THR A 721 -27.69 -4.35 -16.06
CA THR A 721 -28.02 -4.31 -17.50
C THR A 721 -28.58 -5.65 -17.98
N SER A 722 -29.01 -5.71 -19.24
CA SER A 722 -29.44 -6.95 -19.89
C SER A 722 -28.39 -8.06 -19.80
N ASN A 723 -27.10 -7.78 -20.06
CA ASN A 723 -26.05 -8.79 -19.94
C ASN A 723 -25.95 -9.31 -18.50
N THR A 724 -26.04 -8.46 -17.48
CA THR A 724 -26.05 -8.92 -16.08
C THR A 724 -27.27 -9.78 -15.77
N ALA A 725 -28.46 -9.45 -16.28
CA ALA A 725 -29.65 -10.27 -16.15
C ALA A 725 -29.56 -11.62 -16.91
N ASP A 726 -29.02 -11.63 -18.13
CA ASP A 726 -28.77 -12.83 -18.94
C ASP A 726 -27.79 -13.78 -18.24
N LYS A 727 -26.67 -13.26 -17.69
CA LYS A 727 -25.69 -14.07 -16.95
C LYS A 727 -26.25 -14.57 -15.62
N PHE A 728 -27.12 -13.80 -14.97
CA PHE A 728 -27.81 -14.18 -13.74
C PHE A 728 -28.77 -15.35 -13.99
N MET A 729 -29.58 -15.27 -15.05
CA MET A 729 -30.41 -16.39 -15.49
C MET A 729 -29.60 -17.57 -16.02
N PHE A 730 -28.43 -17.34 -16.61
CA PHE A 730 -27.50 -18.41 -16.96
C PHE A 730 -27.00 -19.15 -15.71
N LEU A 731 -26.59 -18.46 -14.63
CA LEU A 731 -26.23 -19.10 -13.37
C LEU A 731 -27.38 -19.96 -12.83
N ILE A 732 -28.59 -19.40 -12.74
CA ILE A 732 -29.78 -20.13 -12.30
C ILE A 732 -30.01 -21.37 -13.18
N SER A 733 -29.88 -21.26 -14.51
CA SER A 733 -30.06 -22.39 -15.44
C SER A 733 -29.05 -23.54 -15.25
N LYS A 734 -27.90 -23.28 -14.60
CA LYS A 734 -26.83 -24.26 -14.34
C LYS A 734 -26.80 -24.77 -12.89
N ALA A 735 -27.20 -23.94 -11.93
CA ALA A 735 -27.20 -24.24 -10.50
C ALA A 735 -28.58 -24.62 -9.93
N HIS A 736 -29.65 -24.61 -10.73
CA HIS A 736 -31.05 -24.75 -10.27
C HIS A 736 -31.35 -25.89 -9.28
N ALA A 737 -30.70 -27.04 -9.39
CA ALA A 737 -30.95 -28.19 -8.52
C ALA A 737 -30.21 -28.12 -7.18
N ASP A 738 -29.30 -27.16 -7.04
CA ASP A 738 -28.31 -27.05 -5.97
C ASP A 738 -28.37 -25.67 -5.26
N LEU A 739 -29.21 -24.75 -5.76
CA LEU A 739 -29.39 -23.37 -5.30
C LEU A 739 -30.66 -23.26 -4.43
N ASP A 740 -30.51 -22.89 -3.16
CA ASP A 740 -31.63 -22.59 -2.24
C ASP A 740 -32.07 -21.12 -2.37
N LEU A 741 -31.11 -20.17 -2.42
CA LEU A 741 -31.38 -18.72 -2.42
C LEU A 741 -30.39 -17.94 -3.29
N ILE A 742 -30.90 -16.99 -4.08
CA ILE A 742 -30.08 -16.00 -4.80
C ILE A 742 -30.59 -14.58 -4.59
N LYS A 743 -29.71 -13.70 -4.09
CA LYS A 743 -29.97 -12.27 -3.91
C LYS A 743 -29.12 -11.41 -4.85
N LEU A 744 -29.72 -10.35 -5.41
CA LEU A 744 -29.01 -9.36 -6.23
C LEU A 744 -29.37 -7.94 -5.79
N HIS A 745 -28.36 -7.17 -5.37
CA HIS A 745 -28.53 -5.86 -4.77
C HIS A 745 -27.86 -4.80 -5.65
N SER A 746 -28.56 -3.73 -5.96
CA SER A 746 -28.03 -2.53 -6.60
C SER A 746 -28.49 -1.27 -5.85
N CYS A 747 -28.06 -0.09 -6.30
CA CYS A 747 -28.45 1.19 -5.71
C CYS A 747 -29.91 1.58 -6.06
N GLY A 748 -30.89 0.74 -5.68
CA GLY A 748 -32.29 0.87 -6.05
C GLY A 748 -33.27 0.61 -4.90
N ASN A 749 -34.46 1.18 -5.02
CA ASN A 749 -35.50 1.22 -3.98
C ASN A 749 -36.67 0.24 -4.22
N VAL A 750 -36.58 -0.65 -5.21
CA VAL A 750 -37.54 -1.71 -5.49
C VAL A 750 -37.02 -3.04 -4.95
N PHE A 751 -37.65 -3.53 -3.90
CA PHE A 751 -37.52 -4.91 -3.47
C PHE A 751 -38.42 -5.81 -4.32
N LEU A 752 -37.91 -6.98 -4.69
CA LEU A 752 -38.63 -8.10 -5.26
C LEU A 752 -38.23 -9.38 -4.53
N SER A 753 -39.16 -10.29 -4.26
CA SER A 753 -38.82 -11.68 -3.95
C SER A 753 -39.84 -12.69 -4.48
N GLY A 754 -39.43 -13.94 -4.68
CA GLY A 754 -40.29 -15.05 -5.11
C GLY A 754 -39.54 -16.37 -5.24
N GLN A 755 -40.21 -17.42 -5.74
CA GLN A 755 -39.58 -18.70 -6.11
C GLN A 755 -39.56 -18.88 -7.63
N LEU A 756 -38.51 -19.50 -8.18
CA LEU A 756 -38.42 -19.80 -9.61
C LEU A 756 -38.77 -21.26 -9.90
N GLN A 757 -39.73 -21.47 -10.79
CA GLN A 757 -40.10 -22.78 -11.35
C GLN A 757 -39.77 -22.83 -12.84
N LYS A 758 -39.52 -24.04 -13.37
CA LYS A 758 -39.13 -24.25 -14.77
C LYS A 758 -40.27 -24.84 -15.60
N ASP A 759 -40.52 -24.25 -16.76
CA ASP A 759 -41.58 -24.72 -17.66
C ASP A 759 -41.31 -26.15 -18.16
N GLY A 760 -42.36 -26.97 -18.19
CA GLY A 760 -42.33 -28.35 -18.71
C GLY A 760 -42.09 -29.45 -17.67
N VAL A 761 -41.77 -29.13 -16.41
CA VAL A 761 -41.73 -30.13 -15.32
C VAL A 761 -43.09 -30.18 -14.63
N LEU A 762 -43.70 -31.37 -14.53
CA LEU A 762 -44.91 -31.55 -13.73
C LEU A 762 -44.58 -31.33 -12.25
N SER A 763 -45.27 -30.39 -11.59
CA SER A 763 -45.06 -30.00 -10.18
C SER A 763 -45.05 -31.18 -9.20
N VAL A 764 -45.78 -32.25 -9.53
CA VAL A 764 -45.86 -33.51 -8.78
C VAL A 764 -44.52 -34.27 -8.70
N GLN A 765 -43.59 -34.05 -9.65
CA GLN A 765 -42.30 -34.74 -9.67
C GLN A 765 -41.28 -34.08 -8.73
N LEU A 766 -41.20 -32.74 -8.71
CA LEU A 766 -40.30 -32.01 -7.80
C LEU A 766 -40.60 -32.31 -6.32
N GLN A 767 -41.88 -32.48 -5.96
CA GLN A 767 -42.29 -32.89 -4.61
C GLN A 767 -41.94 -34.34 -4.26
N LYS A 768 -41.73 -35.23 -5.23
CA LYS A 768 -41.29 -36.62 -4.98
C LYS A 768 -39.78 -36.76 -4.82
N ASP A 769 -39.01 -35.97 -5.57
CA ASP A 769 -37.55 -36.06 -5.58
C ASP A 769 -36.88 -35.08 -4.58
N GLY A 770 -37.67 -34.33 -3.81
CA GLY A 770 -37.20 -33.39 -2.77
C GLY A 770 -36.53 -32.11 -3.29
N VAL A 771 -36.60 -31.86 -4.60
CA VAL A 771 -35.94 -30.72 -5.25
C VAL A 771 -36.69 -29.42 -4.96
N ARG A 772 -36.07 -28.55 -4.16
CA ARG A 772 -36.59 -27.21 -3.87
C ARG A 772 -36.52 -26.30 -5.10
N ALA A 773 -37.47 -25.39 -5.21
CA ALA A 773 -37.44 -24.28 -6.16
C ALA A 773 -36.58 -23.14 -5.57
N PRO A 774 -35.54 -22.64 -6.28
CA PRO A 774 -34.68 -21.58 -5.76
C PRO A 774 -35.47 -20.31 -5.46
N GLN A 775 -35.25 -19.74 -4.28
CA GLN A 775 -35.76 -18.42 -3.93
C GLN A 775 -34.89 -17.34 -4.59
N ILE A 776 -35.53 -16.33 -5.16
CA ILE A 776 -34.89 -15.15 -5.73
C ILE A 776 -35.29 -13.91 -4.93
N VAL A 777 -34.34 -13.02 -4.66
CA VAL A 777 -34.54 -11.75 -3.96
C VAL A 777 -33.76 -10.64 -4.67
N LEU A 778 -34.36 -9.51 -4.98
CA LEU A 778 -33.71 -8.42 -5.71
C LEU A 778 -33.97 -7.08 -5.01
N TRP A 779 -32.94 -6.25 -4.86
CA TRP A 779 -33.05 -4.85 -4.41
C TRP A 779 -32.51 -3.94 -5.53
N ILE A 780 -33.41 -3.38 -6.33
CA ILE A 780 -33.09 -2.89 -7.68
C ILE A 780 -33.87 -1.62 -8.07
N LYS A 781 -33.53 -0.99 -9.20
CA LYS A 781 -34.28 0.14 -9.74
C LYS A 781 -35.44 -0.35 -10.62
N VAL A 782 -36.49 0.47 -10.78
CA VAL A 782 -37.66 0.14 -11.62
C VAL A 782 -37.29 -0.29 -13.06
N PRO A 783 -36.35 0.37 -13.78
CA PRO A 783 -35.97 -0.06 -15.14
C PRO A 783 -35.17 -1.37 -15.15
N GLU A 784 -34.43 -1.65 -14.07
CA GLU A 784 -33.61 -2.87 -13.93
C GLU A 784 -34.48 -4.08 -13.67
N MET A 785 -35.55 -3.92 -12.87
CA MET A 785 -36.57 -4.94 -12.63
C MET A 785 -37.06 -5.52 -13.94
N LYS A 786 -37.50 -4.67 -14.88
CA LYS A 786 -37.99 -5.10 -16.19
C LYS A 786 -36.99 -6.00 -16.92
N MET A 787 -35.72 -5.60 -17.00
CA MET A 787 -34.71 -6.38 -17.73
C MET A 787 -34.53 -7.78 -17.14
N ILE A 788 -34.65 -7.93 -15.81
CA ILE A 788 -34.61 -9.24 -15.14
C ILE A 788 -35.90 -10.02 -15.39
N CYS A 789 -37.08 -9.39 -15.33
CA CYS A 789 -38.36 -10.02 -15.65
C CYS A 789 -38.39 -10.57 -17.09
N ASP A 790 -37.95 -9.76 -18.06
CA ASP A 790 -37.85 -10.15 -19.46
C ASP A 790 -36.86 -11.35 -19.62
N SER A 791 -35.72 -11.32 -18.91
CA SER A 791 -34.72 -12.40 -18.91
C SER A 791 -35.22 -13.71 -18.27
N ILE A 792 -36.01 -13.63 -17.18
CA ILE A 792 -36.67 -14.78 -16.56
C ILE A 792 -37.64 -15.42 -17.56
N ARG A 793 -38.46 -14.59 -18.22
CA ARG A 793 -39.45 -15.04 -19.21
C ARG A 793 -38.80 -15.71 -20.43
N THR A 794 -37.72 -15.15 -20.97
CA THR A 794 -37.02 -15.72 -22.14
C THR A 794 -36.21 -16.98 -21.82
N SER A 795 -35.81 -17.19 -20.55
CA SER A 795 -35.04 -18.37 -20.13
C SER A 795 -35.90 -19.59 -19.76
N GLY A 796 -37.23 -19.51 -19.89
CA GLY A 796 -38.15 -20.62 -19.63
C GLY A 796 -38.43 -20.87 -18.15
N TYR A 797 -38.31 -19.83 -17.33
CA TYR A 797 -38.63 -19.84 -15.90
C TYR A 797 -39.83 -18.95 -15.59
N ARG A 798 -40.60 -19.30 -14.55
CA ARG A 798 -41.71 -18.50 -13.99
C ARG A 798 -41.45 -18.20 -12.53
N LEU A 799 -41.89 -17.02 -12.09
CA LEU A 799 -41.97 -16.66 -10.68
C LEU A 799 -43.29 -17.17 -10.08
N THR A 800 -43.23 -18.03 -9.07
CA THR A 800 -44.41 -18.47 -8.30
C THR A 800 -44.45 -17.78 -6.94
N GLY A 801 -45.41 -16.86 -6.80
CA GLY A 801 -45.51 -15.97 -5.65
C GLY A 801 -44.46 -14.86 -5.73
N VAL A 802 -44.92 -13.62 -5.86
CA VAL A 802 -44.06 -12.43 -5.87
C VAL A 802 -44.40 -11.55 -4.66
N LYS A 803 -43.40 -10.91 -4.05
CA LYS A 803 -43.58 -9.78 -3.15
C LYS A 803 -42.76 -8.60 -3.66
N LEU A 804 -43.42 -7.47 -3.92
CA LEU A 804 -42.78 -6.19 -4.23
C LEU A 804 -42.67 -5.32 -2.96
N ARG A 805 -41.76 -4.35 -2.92
CA ARG A 805 -41.84 -3.19 -2.00
C ARG A 805 -41.08 -2.02 -2.63
N VAL A 806 -41.63 -0.82 -2.59
CA VAL A 806 -41.01 0.38 -3.21
C VAL A 806 -40.86 1.48 -2.16
N SER A 807 -39.63 1.80 -1.75
CA SER A 807 -39.41 2.81 -0.69
C SER A 807 -39.34 4.24 -1.22
N ARG A 808 -39.73 5.21 -0.37
CA ARG A 808 -39.95 6.63 -0.71
C ARG A 808 -38.67 7.48 -0.77
N TRP A 809 -37.62 6.96 -1.40
CA TRP A 809 -36.49 7.79 -1.86
C TRP A 809 -36.74 8.26 -3.29
N ALA A 810 -36.45 9.54 -3.53
CA ALA A 810 -37.00 10.25 -4.68
C ALA A 810 -36.15 10.05 -5.94
N ASP A 811 -36.78 9.54 -6.99
CA ASP A 811 -36.33 9.77 -8.36
C ASP A 811 -37.54 9.96 -9.29
N LYS A 812 -37.42 10.88 -10.26
CA LYS A 812 -38.59 11.66 -10.75
C LYS A 812 -39.14 11.22 -12.12
N TYR A 813 -38.87 9.97 -12.51
CA TYR A 813 -39.11 9.49 -13.88
C TYR A 813 -40.04 8.26 -13.92
N ALA A 814 -41.02 8.29 -14.82
CA ALA A 814 -41.98 7.21 -15.03
C ALA A 814 -42.10 6.86 -16.52
N PHE A 815 -41.89 5.58 -16.86
CA PHE A 815 -42.15 4.99 -18.18
C PHE A 815 -42.71 3.56 -18.01
N PRO A 816 -43.44 2.99 -19.01
CA PRO A 816 -44.33 1.84 -18.78
C PRO A 816 -43.90 0.54 -19.49
N TYR A 817 -44.65 -0.55 -19.21
CA TYR A 817 -44.71 -1.86 -19.92
C TYR A 817 -43.51 -2.82 -19.73
N PRO A 818 -43.72 -4.16 -19.68
CA PRO A 818 -44.82 -4.97 -19.11
C PRO A 818 -44.21 -5.98 -18.07
N THR A 819 -44.60 -7.24 -17.75
CA THR A 819 -45.65 -8.21 -18.17
C THR A 819 -46.11 -9.09 -16.99
N ASP A 820 -47.41 -9.40 -16.90
CA ASP A 820 -48.08 -10.67 -16.48
C ASP A 820 -47.62 -11.47 -15.24
N ASN A 821 -48.58 -11.77 -14.33
CA ASN A 821 -48.51 -12.71 -13.17
C ASN A 821 -47.71 -12.27 -11.93
N TRP A 822 -48.12 -11.18 -11.27
CA TRP A 822 -47.43 -10.61 -10.09
C TRP A 822 -48.42 -10.38 -8.94
N ARG A 823 -48.20 -11.01 -7.79
CA ARG A 823 -48.65 -10.46 -6.49
C ARG A 823 -47.82 -9.20 -6.25
N LEU A 824 -48.49 -8.10 -5.96
CA LEU A 824 -47.96 -6.74 -6.18
C LEU A 824 -48.14 -5.87 -4.94
N THR A 825 -47.02 -5.58 -4.27
CA THR A 825 -47.03 -4.99 -2.93
C THR A 825 -46.37 -3.62 -2.88
N PHE A 826 -47.10 -2.65 -2.33
CA PHE A 826 -46.74 -1.25 -2.19
C PHE A 826 -46.66 -0.89 -0.71
N HIS A 827 -45.49 -0.47 -0.25
CA HIS A 827 -45.35 0.25 1.02
C HIS A 827 -45.28 1.74 0.74
N ILE A 828 -45.91 2.55 1.57
CA ILE A 828 -45.90 4.01 1.47
C ILE A 828 -45.17 4.55 2.70
N ASP A 829 -43.90 4.16 2.86
CA ASP A 829 -43.09 4.61 3.98
C ASP A 829 -42.92 6.14 3.91
N GLY A 830 -43.52 6.83 4.86
CA GLY A 830 -43.41 8.26 5.10
C GLY A 830 -43.40 8.52 6.60
N PRO A 831 -42.84 9.66 7.07
CA PRO A 831 -42.85 9.98 8.48
C PRO A 831 -44.29 10.12 8.97
N LEU A 832 -44.66 9.34 9.99
CA LEU A 832 -45.98 9.37 10.62
C LEU A 832 -46.26 10.75 11.21
N ARG A 833 -46.97 11.58 10.45
CA ARG A 833 -47.79 12.66 11.00
C ARG A 833 -49.19 12.13 11.24
N CYS A 834 -49.34 11.28 12.26
CA CYS A 834 -50.62 11.13 12.94
C CYS A 834 -50.94 12.48 13.61
N GLY A 835 -51.52 13.40 12.84
CA GLY A 835 -52.07 14.63 13.38
C GLY A 835 -53.31 14.27 14.17
N VAL A 836 -53.31 14.52 15.48
CA VAL A 836 -54.56 14.54 16.25
C VAL A 836 -55.32 15.79 15.81
N GLY A 837 -56.19 15.62 14.81
CA GLY A 837 -57.10 16.66 14.37
C GLY A 837 -58.18 16.92 15.43
N PRO A 838 -58.93 18.03 15.32
CA PRO A 838 -60.05 18.31 16.22
C PRO A 838 -61.22 17.30 16.12
N GLU A 839 -61.18 16.37 15.16
CA GLU A 839 -62.12 15.24 15.00
C GLU A 839 -61.58 13.88 15.52
N GLY A 840 -60.37 13.82 16.08
CA GLY A 840 -59.79 12.60 16.66
C GLY A 840 -58.78 11.86 15.79
N LEU A 841 -58.73 10.52 15.91
CA LEU A 841 -57.74 9.64 15.29
C LEU A 841 -58.09 9.33 13.81
N GLN A 842 -57.34 9.92 12.87
CA GLN A 842 -57.53 9.67 11.44
C GLN A 842 -56.85 8.37 10.96
N PRO A 843 -57.49 7.58 10.08
CA PRO A 843 -56.89 6.40 9.47
C PRO A 843 -55.93 6.82 8.35
N ALA A 844 -54.64 6.54 8.53
CA ALA A 844 -53.61 6.73 7.52
C ALA A 844 -53.24 5.38 6.87
N LEU A 845 -53.06 5.36 5.56
CA LEU A 845 -52.66 4.16 4.82
C LEU A 845 -51.14 4.00 4.82
N ILE A 846 -50.65 2.89 5.38
CA ILE A 846 -49.22 2.61 5.55
C ILE A 846 -48.70 1.68 4.43
N SER A 847 -49.48 0.67 4.03
CA SER A 847 -49.16 -0.18 2.86
C SER A 847 -50.36 -0.94 2.30
N VAL A 848 -50.24 -1.38 1.03
CA VAL A 848 -51.21 -2.17 0.27
C VAL A 848 -50.49 -3.33 -0.42
N GLU A 849 -50.95 -4.56 -0.20
CA GLU A 849 -50.38 -5.80 -0.75
C GLU A 849 -51.43 -6.53 -1.59
N LEU A 850 -51.41 -6.35 -2.92
CA LEU A 850 -52.38 -6.93 -3.84
C LEU A 850 -52.01 -8.37 -4.19
N SER A 851 -52.90 -9.32 -3.92
CA SER A 851 -52.73 -10.75 -4.19
C SER A 851 -53.49 -11.17 -5.44
N LEU A 852 -52.77 -11.54 -6.49
CA LEU A 852 -53.34 -11.99 -7.75
C LEU A 852 -52.87 -13.40 -8.10
N TYR A 853 -53.77 -14.17 -8.71
CA TYR A 853 -53.56 -15.55 -9.14
C TYR A 853 -54.12 -15.73 -10.56
N GLY A 854 -53.35 -16.41 -11.44
CA GLY A 854 -53.74 -16.67 -12.84
C GLY A 854 -52.91 -15.94 -13.89
N ASP A 855 -52.99 -16.42 -15.15
CA ASP A 855 -52.39 -15.81 -16.34
C ASP A 855 -53.30 -14.67 -16.88
N VAL A 856 -52.83 -13.40 -16.92
CA VAL A 856 -53.23 -12.31 -17.86
C VAL A 856 -52.58 -10.93 -17.52
N VAL A 857 -52.65 -9.99 -18.46
CA VAL A 857 -51.96 -8.68 -18.51
C VAL A 857 -52.53 -7.61 -17.56
N PHE A 858 -51.63 -6.83 -16.93
CA PHE A 858 -51.91 -5.68 -16.05
C PHE A 858 -51.95 -4.31 -16.76
N ASP A 859 -52.85 -3.39 -16.35
CA ASP A 859 -52.75 -1.95 -16.70
C ASP A 859 -51.86 -1.17 -15.73
N TRP A 860 -50.57 -1.16 -16.04
CA TRP A 860 -49.56 -0.41 -15.28
C TRP A 860 -49.69 1.12 -15.32
N ARG A 861 -50.54 1.71 -16.19
CA ARG A 861 -50.79 3.16 -16.17
C ARG A 861 -51.67 3.50 -14.98
N ARG A 862 -52.77 2.76 -14.79
CA ARG A 862 -53.66 2.87 -13.61
C ARG A 862 -52.92 2.64 -12.30
N ILE A 863 -51.97 1.71 -12.28
CA ILE A 863 -51.15 1.41 -11.09
C ILE A 863 -50.16 2.56 -10.77
N ASN A 864 -49.56 3.19 -11.78
CA ASN A 864 -48.73 4.38 -11.55
C ASN A 864 -49.57 5.62 -11.17
N GLN A 865 -50.81 5.74 -11.65
CA GLN A 865 -51.77 6.75 -11.18
C GLN A 865 -52.11 6.51 -9.71
N LEU A 866 -52.46 5.29 -9.32
CA LEU A 866 -52.68 4.90 -7.92
C LEU A 866 -51.48 5.27 -7.04
N ARG A 867 -50.27 4.91 -7.46
CA ARG A 867 -49.02 5.29 -6.77
C ARG A 867 -48.86 6.81 -6.62
N GLN A 868 -49.27 7.59 -7.62
CA GLN A 868 -49.20 9.06 -7.57
C GLN A 868 -50.25 9.65 -6.63
N THR A 869 -51.52 9.23 -6.69
CA THR A 869 -52.56 9.64 -5.71
C THR A 869 -52.08 9.33 -4.28
N LEU A 870 -51.70 8.08 -4.03
CA LEU A 870 -51.20 7.59 -2.73
C LEU A 870 -49.92 8.29 -2.24
N GLN A 871 -49.16 8.94 -3.12
CA GLN A 871 -47.98 9.73 -2.74
C GLN A 871 -48.34 11.12 -2.21
N HIS A 872 -49.52 11.66 -2.53
CA HIS A 872 -49.87 13.07 -2.34
C HIS A 872 -50.88 13.39 -1.21
N LYS A 873 -51.62 12.40 -0.69
CA LYS A 873 -52.53 12.54 0.46
C LYS A 873 -52.29 11.44 1.51
N PRO A 874 -52.40 11.68 2.82
CA PRO A 874 -52.12 10.68 3.86
C PRO A 874 -53.33 9.87 4.35
N GLU A 875 -54.55 10.40 4.20
CA GLU A 875 -55.78 9.86 4.80
C GLU A 875 -56.44 8.78 3.93
N TRP A 876 -56.69 7.60 4.51
CA TRP A 876 -57.28 6.44 3.82
C TRP A 876 -58.69 6.72 3.27
N ASP A 877 -59.51 7.44 4.04
CA ASP A 877 -60.90 7.73 3.69
C ASP A 877 -61.01 8.60 2.41
N GLU A 878 -59.98 9.39 2.07
CA GLU A 878 -59.92 10.13 0.79
C GLU A 878 -59.42 9.28 -0.39
N HIS A 879 -58.77 8.14 -0.13
CA HIS A 879 -58.24 7.24 -1.16
C HIS A 879 -59.19 6.10 -1.51
N ALA A 880 -60.15 5.80 -0.63
CA ALA A 880 -61.04 4.65 -0.75
C ALA A 880 -61.75 4.60 -2.11
N ASP A 881 -62.44 5.67 -2.51
CA ASP A 881 -63.20 5.72 -3.76
C ASP A 881 -62.31 5.66 -5.02
N GLU A 882 -61.12 6.26 -5.01
CA GLU A 882 -60.16 6.14 -6.11
C GLU A 882 -59.60 4.71 -6.21
N LEU A 883 -59.21 4.11 -5.08
CA LEU A 883 -58.76 2.72 -5.02
C LEU A 883 -59.86 1.76 -5.49
N ILE A 884 -61.11 1.97 -5.06
CA ILE A 884 -62.27 1.18 -5.48
C ILE A 884 -62.51 1.33 -6.98
N SER A 885 -62.55 2.54 -7.52
CA SER A 885 -62.72 2.83 -8.95
C SER A 885 -61.62 2.17 -9.82
N LEU A 886 -60.39 2.13 -9.30
CA LEU A 886 -59.26 1.50 -9.97
C LEU A 886 -59.32 -0.04 -9.86
N LEU A 887 -59.62 -0.60 -8.69
CA LEU A 887 -59.67 -2.05 -8.47
C LEU A 887 -60.92 -2.73 -9.06
N HIS A 888 -62.05 -2.02 -9.17
CA HIS A 888 -63.25 -2.49 -9.90
C HIS A 888 -62.94 -2.80 -11.37
N SER A 889 -61.90 -2.19 -11.95
CA SER A 889 -61.43 -2.49 -13.31
C SER A 889 -60.50 -3.71 -13.42
N GLN A 890 -60.14 -4.38 -12.32
CA GLN A 890 -59.20 -5.50 -12.28
C GLN A 890 -59.92 -6.83 -12.03
N THR A 891 -60.34 -7.50 -13.11
CA THR A 891 -61.18 -8.71 -13.06
C THR A 891 -60.47 -9.99 -12.58
N ILE A 892 -59.24 -9.89 -12.08
CA ILE A 892 -58.36 -11.00 -11.66
C ILE A 892 -57.76 -10.82 -10.26
N LEU A 893 -58.16 -9.77 -9.53
CA LEU A 893 -57.72 -9.54 -8.16
C LEU A 893 -58.52 -10.43 -7.20
N GLU A 894 -57.92 -11.55 -6.78
CA GLU A 894 -58.56 -12.47 -5.83
C GLU A 894 -58.30 -12.13 -4.37
N GLY A 895 -57.28 -11.34 -4.04
CA GLY A 895 -57.05 -10.90 -2.65
C GLY A 895 -56.34 -9.56 -2.48
N ILE A 896 -56.51 -8.93 -1.33
CA ILE A 896 -55.80 -7.70 -0.93
C ILE A 896 -55.45 -7.76 0.57
N TYR A 897 -54.25 -7.32 0.91
CA TYR A 897 -53.86 -6.99 2.28
C TYR A 897 -53.66 -5.48 2.39
N LEU A 898 -54.07 -4.91 3.51
CA LEU A 898 -54.05 -3.47 3.81
C LEU A 898 -53.42 -3.28 5.19
N LEU A 899 -52.58 -2.25 5.33
CA LEU A 899 -51.99 -1.84 6.61
C LEU A 899 -52.36 -0.40 6.89
N VAL A 900 -53.14 -0.16 7.94
CA VAL A 900 -53.62 1.18 8.33
C VAL A 900 -53.19 1.55 9.75
N SER A 901 -53.21 2.84 10.08
CA SER A 901 -52.96 3.29 11.46
C SER A 901 -54.04 2.79 12.42
N SER A 902 -55.31 3.05 12.14
CA SER A 902 -56.46 2.63 12.97
C SER A 902 -57.67 2.25 12.12
N LEU A 903 -58.55 1.41 12.66
CA LEU A 903 -59.87 1.13 12.08
C LEU A 903 -60.92 2.01 12.75
N THR A 904 -61.28 3.11 12.10
CA THR A 904 -62.47 3.93 12.40
C THR A 904 -63.71 3.37 11.68
N GLU A 905 -64.90 3.92 11.98
CA GLU A 905 -66.12 3.65 11.20
C GLU A 905 -65.95 4.00 9.71
N ARG A 906 -65.34 5.16 9.39
CA ARG A 906 -65.07 5.60 8.00
C ARG A 906 -64.13 4.62 7.26
N CYS A 907 -63.09 4.13 7.94
CA CYS A 907 -62.17 3.13 7.43
C CYS A 907 -62.87 1.78 7.18
N ALA A 908 -63.76 1.36 8.10
CA ALA A 908 -64.58 0.17 7.96
C ALA A 908 -65.54 0.27 6.77
N ALA A 909 -66.30 1.36 6.64
CA ALA A 909 -67.23 1.59 5.53
C ALA A 909 -66.52 1.60 4.16
N SER A 910 -65.29 2.13 4.12
CA SER A 910 -64.42 2.08 2.94
C SER A 910 -64.04 0.64 2.55
N VAL A 911 -63.68 -0.20 3.52
CA VAL A 911 -63.35 -1.63 3.30
C VAL A 911 -64.59 -2.45 2.89
N VAL A 912 -65.76 -2.14 3.45
CA VAL A 912 -67.04 -2.73 3.01
C VAL A 912 -67.31 -2.37 1.54
N SER A 913 -67.20 -1.10 1.19
CA SER A 913 -67.41 -0.61 -0.18
C SER A 913 -66.46 -1.28 -1.17
N LEU A 914 -65.20 -1.49 -0.79
CA LEU A 914 -64.23 -2.27 -1.56
C LEU A 914 -64.66 -3.73 -1.78
N SER A 915 -65.11 -4.42 -0.71
CA SER A 915 -65.59 -5.81 -0.78
C SER A 915 -66.86 -5.99 -1.61
N GLN A 916 -67.71 -4.96 -1.69
CA GLN A 916 -68.95 -4.97 -2.47
C GLN A 916 -68.71 -4.61 -3.94
N ALA A 917 -67.79 -3.69 -4.22
CA ALA A 917 -67.49 -3.24 -5.57
C ALA A 917 -66.57 -4.21 -6.34
N CYS A 918 -65.61 -4.86 -5.69
CA CYS A 918 -64.63 -5.71 -6.38
C CYS A 918 -65.08 -7.17 -6.46
N PHE A 919 -65.95 -7.50 -7.43
CA PHE A 919 -66.65 -8.79 -7.51
C PHE A 919 -65.81 -10.08 -7.58
N ASN A 920 -64.50 -9.99 -7.81
CA ASN A 920 -63.58 -11.15 -7.85
C ASN A 920 -62.72 -11.27 -6.58
N LEU A 921 -62.79 -10.29 -5.67
CA LEU A 921 -62.00 -10.19 -4.46
C LEU A 921 -62.55 -11.16 -3.41
N LYS A 922 -61.82 -12.24 -3.16
CA LYS A 922 -62.14 -13.29 -2.19
C LYS A 922 -61.53 -12.97 -0.83
N ASP A 923 -60.24 -12.71 -0.79
CA ASP A 923 -59.51 -12.45 0.47
C ASP A 923 -59.29 -10.96 0.71
N ILE A 924 -59.71 -10.45 1.86
CA ILE A 924 -59.33 -9.12 2.36
C ILE A 924 -58.64 -9.31 3.70
N ILE A 925 -57.45 -8.77 3.85
CA ILE A 925 -56.71 -8.76 5.12
C ILE A 925 -56.45 -7.31 5.51
N LEU A 926 -56.76 -6.93 6.75
CA LEU A 926 -56.55 -5.57 7.26
C LEU A 926 -55.76 -5.65 8.57
N GLN A 927 -54.46 -5.37 8.48
CA GLN A 927 -53.62 -5.22 9.67
C GLN A 927 -53.66 -3.76 10.15
N VAL A 928 -53.71 -3.58 11.47
CA VAL A 928 -53.89 -2.28 12.12
C VAL A 928 -52.82 -2.08 13.19
N ASN A 929 -51.93 -1.11 12.98
CA ASN A 929 -50.75 -0.89 13.83
C ASN A 929 -51.06 -0.10 15.11
N GLY A 930 -52.11 0.71 15.09
CA GLY A 930 -52.72 1.39 16.23
C GLY A 930 -53.89 0.57 16.77
N PHE A 931 -55.12 1.05 16.62
CA PHE A 931 -56.29 0.46 17.26
C PHE A 931 -57.40 0.04 16.30
N LEU A 932 -57.95 -1.15 16.53
CA LEU A 932 -59.27 -1.58 16.07
C LEU A 932 -60.30 -0.99 17.04
N LEU A 933 -61.02 0.06 16.62
CA LEU A 933 -62.05 0.70 17.45
C LEU A 933 -63.37 -0.04 17.32
N GLU A 934 -64.16 -0.10 18.40
CA GLU A 934 -65.40 -0.90 18.41
C GLU A 934 -66.43 -0.42 17.38
N GLU A 935 -66.50 0.89 17.11
CA GLU A 935 -67.31 1.49 16.05
C GLU A 935 -67.00 0.90 14.67
N GLY A 936 -65.71 0.79 14.34
CA GLY A 936 -65.25 0.18 13.08
C GLY A 936 -65.52 -1.32 13.03
N ILE A 937 -65.34 -2.04 14.13
CA ILE A 937 -65.68 -3.47 14.23
C ILE A 937 -67.19 -3.68 14.04
N GLN A 938 -68.04 -2.83 14.63
CA GLN A 938 -69.48 -2.94 14.53
C GLN A 938 -69.97 -2.61 13.11
N CYS A 939 -69.41 -1.58 12.46
CA CYS A 939 -69.66 -1.28 11.05
C CYS A 939 -69.38 -2.50 10.13
N LEU A 940 -68.24 -3.18 10.34
CA LEU A 940 -67.93 -4.43 9.62
C LEU A 940 -68.89 -5.58 9.97
N ARG A 941 -69.32 -5.69 11.23
CA ARG A 941 -70.23 -6.73 11.73
C ARG A 941 -71.65 -6.58 11.16
N GLU A 942 -72.16 -5.35 11.03
CA GLU A 942 -73.50 -5.07 10.48
C GLU A 942 -73.54 -5.01 8.94
N SER A 943 -72.38 -4.84 8.29
CA SER A 943 -72.30 -4.79 6.83
C SER A 943 -72.68 -6.10 6.13
N LYS A 944 -73.60 -6.02 5.15
CA LYS A 944 -73.92 -7.13 4.25
C LYS A 944 -72.80 -7.34 3.23
N ARG A 945 -71.84 -8.19 3.55
CA ARG A 945 -70.73 -8.60 2.68
C ARG A 945 -71.09 -9.85 1.87
N ARG A 946 -70.32 -10.10 0.80
CA ARG A 946 -70.60 -11.16 -0.18
C ARG A 946 -70.24 -12.54 0.43
N PRO A 947 -71.00 -13.63 0.18
CA PRO A 947 -70.75 -14.93 0.84
C PRO A 947 -69.43 -15.61 0.44
N ASP A 948 -68.83 -15.16 -0.66
CA ASP A 948 -67.57 -15.58 -1.27
C ASP A 948 -66.38 -14.69 -0.86
N ASN A 949 -66.58 -13.73 0.07
CA ASN A 949 -65.55 -12.83 0.58
C ASN A 949 -65.21 -13.12 2.05
N GLN A 950 -63.93 -13.35 2.32
CA GLN A 950 -63.34 -13.53 3.64
C GLN A 950 -62.55 -12.28 4.02
N LEU A 951 -62.94 -11.61 5.11
CA LEU A 951 -62.24 -10.48 5.71
C LEU A 951 -61.54 -10.93 7.00
N LEU A 952 -60.21 -10.81 7.05
CA LEU A 952 -59.38 -11.03 8.23
C LEU A 952 -58.88 -9.67 8.76
N LEU A 953 -59.08 -9.36 10.03
CA LEU A 953 -58.48 -8.19 10.68
C LEU A 953 -57.50 -8.62 11.77
N LEU A 954 -56.33 -7.99 11.81
CA LEU A 954 -55.31 -8.23 12.82
C LEU A 954 -54.90 -6.91 13.47
N GLY A 955 -55.05 -6.79 14.78
CA GLY A 955 -54.69 -5.57 15.50
C GLY A 955 -55.10 -5.55 16.97
N ARG A 956 -54.94 -4.40 17.62
CA ARG A 956 -55.27 -4.18 19.04
C ARG A 956 -56.70 -3.66 19.17
N ARG A 957 -57.63 -4.45 19.71
CA ARG A 957 -59.02 -4.02 19.95
C ARG A 957 -59.10 -3.08 21.14
N CYS A 958 -59.39 -1.81 20.88
CA CYS A 958 -59.64 -0.83 21.94
C CYS A 958 -61.13 -0.67 22.16
N ARG A 959 -61.59 -0.91 23.40
CA ARG A 959 -63.01 -0.85 23.78
C ARG A 959 -63.49 0.58 24.14
N LYS A 960 -62.82 1.60 23.58
CA LYS A 960 -63.11 3.03 23.75
C LYS A 960 -63.65 3.60 22.43
N LEU A 961 -64.40 4.69 22.54
CA LEU A 961 -64.84 5.50 21.40
C LEU A 961 -63.66 6.26 20.76
N ALA A 962 -63.81 6.64 19.49
CA ALA A 962 -62.73 7.23 18.68
C ALA A 962 -62.18 8.56 19.22
N ASP A 963 -63.01 9.34 19.92
CA ASP A 963 -62.68 10.61 20.58
C ASP A 963 -61.92 10.44 21.90
N GLN A 964 -62.02 9.26 22.52
CA GLN A 964 -61.51 8.94 23.86
C GLN A 964 -60.27 8.04 23.86
N CYS A 965 -59.81 7.62 22.67
CA CYS A 965 -58.61 6.83 22.47
C CYS A 965 -57.43 7.73 22.10
N SER A 966 -56.25 7.52 22.70
CA SER A 966 -55.06 8.37 22.48
C SER A 966 -53.81 7.54 22.17
N GLU A 967 -53.23 7.76 20.98
CA GLU A 967 -52.27 6.83 20.37
C GLU A 967 -50.92 6.67 21.11
N GLU A 968 -50.59 7.56 22.05
CA GLU A 968 -49.39 7.46 22.89
C GLU A 968 -49.66 6.87 24.28
N LYS A 969 -50.77 7.27 24.94
CA LYS A 969 -51.05 6.87 26.33
C LYS A 969 -51.74 5.50 26.41
N ASP A 970 -52.68 5.23 25.52
CA ASP A 970 -53.46 3.99 25.55
C ASP A 970 -52.68 2.77 25.02
N LYS A 971 -51.57 2.97 24.28
CA LYS A 971 -50.70 1.87 23.81
C LYS A 971 -50.04 1.06 24.93
N ARG A 972 -50.08 1.54 26.18
CA ARG A 972 -49.41 0.95 27.36
C ARG A 972 -50.38 0.45 28.44
N LEU A 973 -51.69 0.40 28.17
CA LEU A 973 -52.70 0.00 29.15
C LEU A 973 -53.42 -1.30 28.78
N SER A 974 -53.79 -2.06 29.81
CA SER A 974 -54.33 -3.44 29.79
C SER A 974 -55.76 -3.59 29.25
N CYS A 975 -56.25 -2.61 28.48
CA CYS A 975 -57.59 -2.59 27.88
C CYS A 975 -57.60 -3.01 26.39
N ASN A 976 -56.46 -3.46 25.86
CA ASN A 976 -56.26 -3.74 24.44
C ASN A 976 -55.89 -5.21 24.20
N ASP A 977 -56.86 -6.01 23.80
CA ASP A 977 -56.61 -7.37 23.34
C ASP A 977 -55.98 -7.32 21.93
N ASN A 978 -54.89 -8.06 21.68
CA ASN A 978 -54.54 -8.40 20.30
C ASN A 978 -55.59 -9.39 19.80
N VAL A 979 -56.23 -9.10 18.67
CA VAL A 979 -57.28 -9.96 18.10
C VAL A 979 -57.02 -10.26 16.64
N LEU A 980 -57.36 -11.48 16.25
CA LEU A 980 -57.63 -11.86 14.87
C LEU A 980 -59.15 -12.00 14.72
N LEU A 981 -59.76 -11.11 13.95
CA LEU A 981 -61.18 -11.17 13.60
C LEU A 981 -61.31 -11.78 12.21
N ALA A 982 -61.98 -12.92 12.08
CA ALA A 982 -62.29 -13.54 10.80
C ALA A 982 -63.79 -13.41 10.51
N LEU A 983 -64.13 -12.81 9.37
CA LEU A 983 -65.50 -12.54 8.97
C LEU A 983 -65.73 -13.08 7.55
N HIS A 984 -66.60 -14.07 7.40
CA HIS A 984 -66.86 -14.76 6.13
C HIS A 984 -68.37 -14.79 5.86
N GLY A 985 -68.84 -14.04 4.86
CA GLY A 985 -70.26 -13.73 4.70
C GLY A 985 -70.86 -13.14 5.99
N GLU A 986 -71.89 -13.76 6.54
CA GLU A 986 -72.53 -13.35 7.81
C GLU A 986 -71.85 -13.94 9.08
N SER A 987 -70.88 -14.85 8.96
CA SER A 987 -70.19 -15.39 10.13
C SER A 987 -69.12 -14.42 10.66
N PHE A 988 -69.04 -14.30 11.99
CA PHE A 988 -68.03 -13.52 12.72
C PHE A 988 -67.35 -14.43 13.74
N ILE A 989 -66.02 -14.57 13.64
CA ILE A 989 -65.18 -15.35 14.55
C ILE A 989 -64.11 -14.41 15.12
N GLU A 990 -64.02 -14.31 16.44
CA GLU A 990 -63.01 -13.51 17.13
C GLU A 990 -62.06 -14.42 17.90
N ILE A 991 -60.77 -14.30 17.61
CA ILE A 991 -59.70 -15.06 18.26
C ILE A 991 -58.83 -14.06 19.04
N VAL A 992 -58.92 -14.11 20.37
CA VAL A 992 -58.10 -13.30 21.27
C VAL A 992 -56.70 -13.90 21.39
N LEU A 993 -55.72 -13.18 20.87
CA LEU A 993 -54.30 -13.51 20.90
C LEU A 993 -53.73 -13.00 22.25
N ARG A 994 -53.78 -13.86 23.28
CA ARG A 994 -53.38 -13.50 24.65
C ARG A 994 -51.95 -12.94 24.72
N HIS A 995 -51.74 -11.99 25.64
CA HIS A 995 -50.39 -11.56 26.01
C HIS A 995 -49.57 -12.73 26.57
N GLY A 996 -48.37 -12.93 26.04
CA GLY A 996 -47.25 -13.46 26.82
C GLY A 996 -46.62 -12.32 27.63
N ASN A 997 -46.03 -12.64 28.79
CA ASN A 997 -45.31 -11.64 29.59
C ASN A 997 -44.02 -11.17 28.89
N GLU A 998 -43.58 -9.95 29.19
CA GLU A 998 -42.39 -9.35 28.58
C GLU A 998 -41.08 -10.00 29.08
N SER A 999 -40.55 -10.97 28.33
CA SER A 999 -39.12 -11.33 28.37
C SER A 999 -38.67 -12.03 27.07
N GLY A 1000 -37.66 -11.47 26.40
CA GLY A 1000 -37.01 -12.08 25.22
C GLY A 1000 -37.37 -11.46 23.88
N ILE A 1001 -36.35 -11.26 23.05
CA ILE A 1001 -36.37 -10.57 21.74
C ILE A 1001 -36.60 -11.55 20.58
N ASP A 1002 -37.31 -11.07 19.54
CA ASP A 1002 -37.43 -11.49 18.13
C ASP A 1002 -37.63 -12.98 17.71
N ASP A 1003 -38.41 -13.09 16.63
CA ASP A 1003 -38.32 -14.08 15.55
C ASP A 1003 -37.97 -15.54 15.86
N THR A 1004 -39.00 -16.36 16.05
CA THR A 1004 -39.14 -17.60 15.26
C THR A 1004 -40.58 -18.12 15.23
N TRP A 1005 -41.09 -18.44 14.03
CA TRP A 1005 -42.32 -19.21 13.86
C TRP A 1005 -42.07 -20.32 12.84
N ASN A 1006 -41.99 -21.57 13.31
CA ASN A 1006 -41.88 -22.75 12.45
C ASN A 1006 -42.22 -24.04 13.21
N GLY A 1007 -43.25 -24.76 12.74
CA GLY A 1007 -43.31 -26.23 12.79
C GLY A 1007 -43.61 -26.96 14.11
N ASN A 1008 -44.89 -27.28 14.29
CA ASN A 1008 -45.44 -28.60 14.68
C ASN A 1008 -45.13 -29.29 16.03
N GLU A 1009 -46.02 -30.24 16.34
CA GLU A 1009 -45.91 -31.36 17.30
C GLU A 1009 -45.82 -31.00 18.81
N SER A 1010 -46.37 -31.78 19.75
CA SER A 1010 -47.63 -32.55 19.88
C SER A 1010 -47.57 -33.28 21.22
N ASP A 1011 -48.69 -33.42 21.95
CA ASP A 1011 -48.86 -34.31 23.12
C ASP A 1011 -47.97 -33.95 24.36
N SER A 1012 -48.25 -34.34 25.62
CA SER A 1012 -49.43 -34.94 26.29
C SER A 1012 -49.32 -34.77 27.83
N ASP A 1013 -50.46 -34.69 28.52
CA ASP A 1013 -50.76 -35.19 29.89
C ASP A 1013 -49.96 -34.80 31.17
N GLY A 1014 -50.65 -34.89 32.32
CA GLY A 1014 -50.09 -34.90 33.69
C GLY A 1014 -50.24 -33.57 34.47
N THR A 1015 -51.23 -33.33 35.34
CA THR A 1015 -51.55 -33.96 36.65
C THR A 1015 -50.32 -34.27 37.53
N GLY A 1016 -50.18 -33.78 38.77
CA GLY A 1016 -51.06 -32.91 39.57
C GLY A 1016 -50.57 -32.77 41.03
N ASN A 1017 -51.40 -32.14 41.88
CA ASN A 1017 -51.33 -31.90 43.35
C ASN A 1017 -50.36 -32.75 44.21
N GLY A 1018 -49.78 -32.25 45.32
CA GLY A 1018 -49.92 -30.93 45.97
C GLY A 1018 -49.73 -31.00 47.51
N ASN A 1019 -49.80 -29.84 48.18
CA ASN A 1019 -49.75 -29.64 49.66
C ASN A 1019 -48.36 -29.95 50.31
N GLU A 1020 -47.99 -29.53 51.53
CA GLU A 1020 -48.75 -29.02 52.71
C GLU A 1020 -48.17 -27.72 53.35
N SER A 1021 -48.97 -27.20 54.28
CA SER A 1021 -48.87 -26.16 55.34
C SER A 1021 -47.51 -25.95 56.06
N ASP A 1022 -47.28 -24.88 56.89
CA ASP A 1022 -48.17 -23.83 57.44
C ASP A 1022 -47.42 -22.56 57.96
N SER A 1023 -48.19 -21.48 58.21
CA SER A 1023 -47.98 -20.38 59.20
C SER A 1023 -46.74 -19.42 59.21
N ASP A 1024 -47.06 -18.11 59.27
CA ASP A 1024 -46.52 -16.98 60.08
C ASP A 1024 -45.01 -16.83 60.43
N GLY A 1025 -44.42 -15.62 60.47
CA GLY A 1025 -44.93 -14.27 60.14
C GLY A 1025 -44.04 -13.12 60.71
N THR A 1026 -44.22 -11.89 60.21
CA THR A 1026 -43.62 -10.58 60.67
C THR A 1026 -42.08 -10.42 60.56
N GLY A 1027 -41.50 -9.22 60.37
CA GLY A 1027 -42.06 -7.91 59.99
C GLY A 1027 -41.07 -6.73 60.17
N ASN A 1028 -41.14 -5.71 59.29
CA ASN A 1028 -40.47 -4.38 59.32
C ASN A 1028 -38.92 -4.32 59.12
N GLY A 1029 -38.35 -3.25 58.53
CA GLY A 1029 -39.01 -2.10 57.87
C GLY A 1029 -38.09 -0.96 57.36
N ASN A 1030 -38.70 -0.09 56.54
CA ASN A 1030 -38.43 1.31 56.16
C ASN A 1030 -37.01 1.86 55.82
N GLU A 1031 -36.91 2.32 54.57
CA GLU A 1031 -36.44 3.64 54.08
C GLU A 1031 -35.82 4.66 55.06
N SER A 1032 -34.76 5.36 54.60
CA SER A 1032 -34.69 6.84 54.59
C SER A 1032 -33.54 7.37 53.72
N ASP A 1033 -33.72 8.58 53.18
CA ASP A 1033 -32.78 9.33 52.33
C ASP A 1033 -32.14 10.52 53.09
N SER A 1034 -31.24 11.24 52.41
CA SER A 1034 -30.79 12.64 52.62
C SER A 1034 -29.56 12.98 53.51
N ASP A 1035 -28.76 13.92 52.97
CA ASP A 1035 -27.95 15.01 53.55
C ASP A 1035 -27.35 14.88 54.98
N GLY A 1036 -26.13 15.28 55.32
CA GLY A 1036 -25.24 16.28 54.74
C GLY A 1036 -24.41 16.96 55.86
N THR A 1037 -23.14 17.27 55.58
CA THR A 1037 -22.23 18.16 56.36
C THR A 1037 -21.76 17.74 57.77
N GLY A 1038 -20.51 18.08 58.11
CA GLY A 1038 -19.99 18.05 59.48
C GLY A 1038 -18.46 17.89 59.57
N ASN A 1039 -17.75 18.90 60.10
CA ASN A 1039 -16.34 18.80 60.47
C ASN A 1039 -16.21 18.31 61.93
N GLY A 1040 -15.16 17.55 62.24
CA GLY A 1040 -14.77 17.23 63.63
C GLY A 1040 -13.43 16.51 63.70
N ASN A 1041 -12.42 17.15 64.30
CA ASN A 1041 -11.18 16.51 64.76
C ASN A 1041 -11.49 15.75 66.08
N GLU A 1042 -10.76 14.72 66.51
CA GLU A 1042 -9.45 14.85 67.17
C GLU A 1042 -8.84 13.48 67.56
N ASN A 1043 -7.51 13.46 67.72
CA ASN A 1043 -6.64 12.62 68.56
C ASN A 1043 -6.77 11.07 68.42
N ASP A 1044 -5.78 10.34 67.87
CA ASP A 1044 -4.37 10.13 68.28
C ASP A 1044 -4.15 8.99 69.29
N SER A 1045 -3.18 8.11 68.96
CA SER A 1045 -2.49 7.18 69.87
C SER A 1045 -1.15 6.76 69.24
N ASP A 1046 -0.06 6.90 70.00
CA ASP A 1046 1.33 6.61 69.63
C ASP A 1046 1.57 5.16 69.15
N GLY A 1047 2.66 4.78 68.44
CA GLY A 1047 3.99 5.40 68.25
C GLY A 1047 5.09 4.47 68.83
N THR A 1048 6.38 4.48 68.45
CA THR A 1048 7.25 5.25 67.53
C THR A 1048 8.38 4.29 67.05
N GLY A 1049 9.37 4.57 66.19
CA GLY A 1049 9.83 5.76 65.43
C GLY A 1049 11.38 5.75 65.27
N ASN A 1050 11.93 6.43 64.24
CA ASN A 1050 13.32 6.96 64.07
C ASN A 1050 13.69 7.10 62.58
N GLY A 1051 14.51 8.09 62.16
CA GLY A 1051 15.06 8.04 60.77
C GLY A 1051 15.90 9.19 60.15
N LYS A 1052 15.68 10.48 60.49
CA LYS A 1052 16.43 11.69 60.02
C LYS A 1052 16.41 12.09 58.51
N GLU A 1053 15.52 13.04 58.22
CA GLU A 1053 15.79 14.42 57.73
C GLU A 1053 16.59 14.80 56.45
N SER A 1054 16.02 15.81 55.78
CA SER A 1054 16.63 16.86 54.92
C SER A 1054 16.97 16.50 53.44
N ASN A 1055 16.75 17.37 52.43
CA ASN A 1055 16.33 18.78 52.45
C ASN A 1055 15.44 19.21 51.24
N ARG A 1056 14.59 20.22 51.52
CA ARG A 1056 13.73 21.15 50.72
C ARG A 1056 14.05 21.45 49.21
N PRO A 1057 13.16 22.16 48.44
CA PRO A 1057 11.81 22.70 48.75
C PRO A 1057 10.68 22.35 47.74
N ARG A 1058 9.48 22.93 47.94
CA ARG A 1058 8.34 22.98 46.98
C ARG A 1058 8.43 24.23 46.08
N ASP A 1059 7.60 24.28 45.03
CA ASP A 1059 6.58 25.33 44.91
C ASP A 1059 5.41 24.89 43.99
N ASP A 1060 4.22 25.41 44.26
CA ASP A 1060 2.97 25.17 43.52
C ASP A 1060 2.73 26.24 42.43
N ILE A 1061 1.87 25.95 41.44
CA ILE A 1061 0.75 26.84 41.03
C ILE A 1061 -0.14 26.18 39.96
N LYS A 1062 -1.46 26.34 40.10
CA LYS A 1062 -2.48 25.94 39.11
C LYS A 1062 -2.81 27.09 38.16
N CYS A 1063 -3.02 26.82 36.87
CA CYS A 1063 -4.14 27.45 36.13
C CYS A 1063 -4.55 26.72 34.84
N LYS A 1064 -5.78 27.02 34.40
CA LYS A 1064 -6.50 26.47 33.24
C LYS A 1064 -6.13 27.24 31.95
N GLY A 1065 -6.36 26.66 30.77
CA GLY A 1065 -6.37 27.44 29.51
C GLY A 1065 -6.57 26.63 28.22
N CYS A 1066 -7.75 26.76 27.61
CA CYS A 1066 -8.25 26.09 26.41
C CYS A 1066 -7.37 26.08 25.13
N CYS A 1067 -7.64 25.10 24.25
CA CYS A 1067 -7.75 25.14 22.77
C CYS A 1067 -6.86 26.12 21.97
N VAL A 1068 -6.20 25.69 20.90
CA VAL A 1068 -6.83 25.41 19.58
C VAL A 1068 -6.00 24.42 18.76
N VAL A 1069 -6.65 23.68 17.85
CA VAL A 1069 -6.02 22.76 16.88
C VAL A 1069 -5.57 23.52 15.62
N GLY A 1070 -4.41 23.14 15.08
CA GLY A 1070 -3.87 23.55 13.79
C GLY A 1070 -2.81 22.56 13.30
#